data_AF-A0A3D0Q9S9-F1
#
_entry.id   AF-A0A3D0Q9S9-F1
#
_cell.length_a   1.000
_cell.length_b   1.000
_cell.length_c   1.000
_cell.angle_alpha   90.00
_cell.angle_beta   90.00
_cell.angle_gamma   90.00
#
_symmetry.space_group_name_H-M   'P 1'
#
loop_
_entity.id
_entity.type
_entity.pdbx_description
1 polymer ?
#
loop_
_entity_poly.entity_id
_entity_poly.type
_entity_poly.pdbx_seq_one_letter_code
_entity_poly.pdbx_strand_id
1 'polypeptide(L)'
;MKKPTVHLICNAHLDPVWQWRWEEGCAEALSTFGNAVDLLKEHGRFVFNHNEAILYQWVRRYDPALFKQIQKLVREGRWCVSGGWYLQPDVNFPGTESLVRHILVGRQFFKEHFNVVPRVSYNFDSFGHSGGLPQILRRAGYEMYIHMRPWDPDLKLPSDLYRWRGVDGSEILAYRIAVGFYHSEYDNMERRLEEGKEMALRLQRDVPVFWGLGNHGGGATREALETIDAFIGKERNVNIIHSTTEKLYDALKAHRKSAPLVEGDLQRVFTGCYTSLARVKRRAQKSLAEVVQLEMLRSWAWHTAKLPYPDDELDEIWRDHLFNDFHDILPGSSVEPAEHDALDQYGKVSESLRRLRLDVLARANAGGRQRRLYVPLTVWNTNPACRQVPVEVECMVDYRPKWKGEWHLQLASLDGDGIVCQEEQPESILPFAWRRKIAFMAELPAVGCIRYQVQCLEGQRVARSSTPMLTLKMDERDGFITSLDAGDGRECLSGKLLVPMVVEDDGDSWGNDCWKYRELVGQFKPDPERSCIVDQGPIRTIRQSLHTFNHSSIILKTITYPAWPVIEYNLRINWNETRKRLKLSIPTVFKSDSLLCEVPGGAIKRPADGEEHVQGRWCMLEGSINGRRTGFALINSGQHGLDFQDGEIRLSVLRSAPYCHDKGFIIVEPPARKYMDQGIHEVRLLITAGDADAVRDSLAGLADWLSAPPIALAHLPIGTKAPSEHEWLTLEPGNVRLLAVKRSNDGRALIVRFQETAGRRTKVRFGVAAGKSRFQASLDPYEIKTLRVGKDHRIQEVTMIDERPV
;
A
#
# COMPACT_ATOMS: atom_id res chain seq x y z
N MET A 1 -38.62 30.97 -8.67
CA MET A 1 -37.41 30.17 -8.34
C MET A 1 -37.20 29.15 -9.44
N LYS A 2 -35.95 28.86 -9.84
CA LYS A 2 -35.65 27.82 -10.84
C LYS A 2 -36.01 26.46 -10.23
N LYS A 3 -36.78 25.63 -10.94
CA LYS A 3 -37.12 24.28 -10.47
C LYS A 3 -35.83 23.46 -10.33
N PRO A 4 -35.60 22.77 -9.19
CA PRO A 4 -34.43 21.92 -9.03
C PRO A 4 -34.50 20.71 -9.96
N THR A 5 -33.34 20.14 -10.27
CA THR A 5 -33.20 19.01 -11.19
C THR A 5 -32.74 17.76 -10.47
N VAL A 6 -33.44 16.64 -10.69
CA VAL A 6 -33.00 15.30 -10.33
C VAL A 6 -32.17 14.74 -11.50
N HIS A 7 -30.89 14.49 -11.24
CA HIS A 7 -29.94 13.94 -12.20
C HIS A 7 -29.89 12.42 -12.07
N LEU A 8 -30.47 11.70 -13.03
CA LEU A 8 -30.42 10.24 -13.07
C LEU A 8 -29.06 9.78 -13.59
N ILE A 9 -28.25 9.17 -12.73
CA ILE A 9 -26.93 8.64 -13.08
C ILE A 9 -27.05 7.12 -13.14
N CYS A 10 -27.30 6.60 -14.34
CA CYS A 10 -27.30 5.16 -14.55
C CYS A 10 -25.86 4.65 -14.55
N ASN A 11 -25.58 3.68 -13.70
CA ASN A 11 -24.30 2.97 -13.62
C ASN A 11 -24.55 1.45 -13.54
N ALA A 12 -23.54 0.67 -13.87
CA ALA A 12 -23.47 -0.75 -13.56
C ALA A 12 -22.23 -0.95 -12.68
N HIS A 13 -22.40 -0.90 -11.36
CA HIS A 13 -21.29 -1.29 -10.48
C HIS A 13 -21.00 -2.77 -10.71
N LEU A 14 -19.75 -3.10 -11.01
CA LEU A 14 -19.36 -4.44 -11.38
C LEU A 14 -18.04 -4.75 -10.71
N ASP A 15 -18.09 -5.70 -9.78
CA ASP A 15 -16.92 -6.17 -9.08
C ASP A 15 -16.20 -7.17 -9.96
N PRO A 16 -14.95 -6.90 -10.40
CA PRO A 16 -14.21 -7.85 -11.21
C PRO A 16 -14.02 -9.18 -10.48
N VAL A 17 -13.94 -9.15 -9.15
CA VAL A 17 -13.76 -10.31 -8.27
C VAL A 17 -14.49 -10.01 -6.97
N TRP A 18 -15.33 -10.94 -6.52
CA TRP A 18 -15.96 -10.89 -5.20
C TRP A 18 -16.34 -12.29 -4.73
N GLN A 19 -17.61 -12.68 -4.93
CA GLN A 19 -18.10 -14.04 -4.69
C GLN A 19 -17.74 -15.01 -5.84
N TRP A 20 -17.10 -14.47 -6.87
CA TRP A 20 -16.67 -15.12 -8.10
C TRP A 20 -15.21 -14.76 -8.41
N ARG A 21 -14.63 -15.48 -9.37
CA ARG A 21 -13.30 -15.19 -9.91
C ARG A 21 -13.38 -14.22 -11.09
N TRP A 22 -12.24 -13.69 -11.49
CA TRP A 22 -12.14 -12.62 -12.50
C TRP A 22 -12.71 -13.02 -13.88
N GLU A 23 -12.71 -14.32 -14.22
CA GLU A 23 -13.24 -14.82 -15.47
C GLU A 23 -14.75 -14.53 -15.60
N GLU A 24 -15.50 -14.70 -14.50
CA GLU A 24 -16.94 -14.42 -14.43
C GLU A 24 -17.20 -12.91 -14.48
N GLY A 25 -16.45 -12.11 -13.71
CA GLY A 25 -16.53 -10.64 -13.79
C GLY A 25 -16.22 -10.11 -15.20
N CYS A 26 -15.29 -10.74 -15.93
CA CYS A 26 -15.01 -10.41 -17.32
C CYS A 26 -16.17 -10.78 -18.26
N ALA A 27 -16.76 -11.96 -18.10
CA ALA A 27 -17.92 -12.38 -18.88
C ALA A 27 -19.11 -11.44 -18.65
N GLU A 28 -19.33 -11.05 -17.40
CA GLU A 28 -20.39 -10.12 -17.03
C GLU A 28 -20.16 -8.72 -17.59
N ALA A 29 -18.92 -8.23 -17.63
CA ALA A 29 -18.61 -6.94 -18.24
C ALA A 29 -18.96 -6.90 -19.73
N LEU A 30 -18.69 -8.00 -20.46
CA LEU A 30 -19.08 -8.13 -21.87
C LEU A 30 -20.61 -8.10 -22.03
N SER A 31 -21.32 -8.85 -21.19
CA SER A 31 -22.79 -8.92 -21.17
C SER A 31 -23.42 -7.56 -20.86
N THR A 32 -23.02 -6.95 -19.74
CA THR A 32 -23.48 -5.65 -19.26
C THR A 32 -23.27 -4.56 -20.32
N PHE A 33 -22.10 -4.52 -20.97
CA PHE A 33 -21.80 -3.48 -21.94
C PHE A 33 -22.60 -3.70 -23.23
N GLY A 34 -22.77 -4.96 -23.66
CA GLY A 34 -23.63 -5.31 -24.78
C GLY A 34 -25.07 -4.86 -24.56
N ASN A 35 -25.64 -5.21 -23.41
CA ASN A 35 -27.00 -4.82 -23.03
C ASN A 35 -27.17 -3.28 -22.97
N ALA A 36 -26.22 -2.57 -22.37
CA ALA A 36 -26.25 -1.11 -22.31
C ALA A 36 -26.22 -0.46 -23.71
N VAL A 37 -25.44 -1.01 -24.64
CA VAL A 37 -25.40 -0.55 -26.04
C VAL A 37 -26.75 -0.76 -26.74
N ASP A 38 -27.42 -1.88 -26.52
CA ASP A 38 -28.72 -2.15 -27.12
C ASP A 38 -29.83 -1.26 -26.55
N LEU A 39 -29.86 -1.06 -25.22
CA LEU A 39 -30.78 -0.11 -24.59
C LEU A 39 -30.55 1.32 -25.07
N LEU A 40 -29.30 1.72 -25.33
CA LEU A 40 -29.01 3.02 -25.93
C LEU A 40 -29.52 3.11 -27.38
N LYS A 41 -29.61 2.03 -28.16
CA LYS A 41 -30.27 2.09 -29.48
C LYS A 41 -31.78 2.28 -29.36
N GLU A 42 -32.38 1.67 -28.35
CA GLU A 42 -33.83 1.67 -28.13
C GLU A 42 -34.34 2.98 -27.48
N HIS A 43 -33.60 3.56 -26.52
CA HIS A 43 -34.07 4.69 -25.72
C HIS A 43 -33.25 5.97 -25.99
N GLY A 44 -33.72 6.83 -26.90
CA GLY A 44 -32.97 8.01 -27.38
C GLY A 44 -32.52 9.03 -26.33
N ARG A 45 -33.19 9.11 -25.16
CA ARG A 45 -32.85 10.04 -24.07
C ARG A 45 -31.92 9.44 -23.00
N PHE A 46 -31.71 8.12 -23.04
CA PHE A 46 -30.91 7.40 -22.05
C PHE A 46 -29.42 7.74 -22.16
N VAL A 47 -28.75 7.81 -21.01
CA VAL A 47 -27.30 7.98 -20.87
C VAL A 47 -26.78 6.93 -19.89
N PHE A 48 -25.79 6.16 -20.31
CA PHE A 48 -25.10 5.19 -19.47
C PHE A 48 -23.77 5.75 -18.97
N ASN A 49 -23.41 5.52 -17.69
CA ASN A 49 -22.16 5.97 -17.08
C ASN A 49 -21.37 4.77 -16.56
N HIS A 50 -20.04 4.79 -16.73
CA HIS A 50 -19.18 3.74 -16.17
C HIS A 50 -17.69 4.16 -16.14
N ASN A 51 -16.84 3.51 -15.32
CA ASN A 51 -15.55 4.08 -14.87
C ASN A 51 -14.30 3.21 -14.92
N GLU A 52 -14.37 1.89 -14.78
CA GLU A 52 -13.18 1.05 -14.60
C GLU A 52 -12.50 0.73 -15.93
N ALA A 53 -11.31 1.27 -16.17
CA ALA A 53 -10.59 1.04 -17.43
C ALA A 53 -10.34 -0.44 -17.73
N ILE A 54 -10.14 -1.29 -16.71
CA ILE A 54 -9.93 -2.74 -16.90
C ILE A 54 -11.10 -3.42 -17.61
N LEU A 55 -12.34 -3.02 -17.30
CA LEU A 55 -13.53 -3.61 -17.93
C LEU A 55 -13.60 -3.24 -19.41
N TYR A 56 -13.28 -2.00 -19.76
CA TYR A 56 -13.13 -1.58 -21.16
C TYR A 56 -11.96 -2.27 -21.87
N GLN A 57 -10.86 -2.58 -21.16
CA GLN A 57 -9.76 -3.36 -21.71
C GLN A 57 -10.20 -4.78 -22.06
N TRP A 58 -10.99 -5.42 -21.20
CA TRP A 58 -11.59 -6.72 -21.47
C TRP A 58 -12.53 -6.67 -22.67
N VAL A 59 -13.43 -5.68 -22.76
CA VAL A 59 -14.28 -5.50 -23.94
C VAL A 59 -13.44 -5.29 -25.20
N ARG A 60 -12.43 -4.42 -25.17
CA ARG A 60 -11.52 -4.21 -26.31
C ARG A 60 -10.81 -5.49 -26.75
N ARG A 61 -10.44 -6.35 -25.79
CA ARG A 61 -9.71 -7.60 -26.01
C ARG A 61 -10.61 -8.69 -26.61
N TYR A 62 -11.79 -8.89 -26.02
CA TYR A 62 -12.64 -10.05 -26.29
C TYR A 62 -13.84 -9.75 -27.20
N ASP A 63 -14.31 -8.50 -27.24
CA ASP A 63 -15.30 -8.01 -28.22
C ASP A 63 -14.93 -6.64 -28.81
N PRO A 64 -13.98 -6.60 -29.76
CA PRO A 64 -13.58 -5.37 -30.42
C PRO A 64 -14.72 -4.66 -31.19
N ALA A 65 -15.77 -5.39 -31.58
CA ALA A 65 -16.91 -4.81 -32.30
C ALA A 65 -17.81 -4.02 -31.34
N LEU A 66 -18.10 -4.57 -30.16
CA LEU A 66 -18.77 -3.87 -29.07
C LEU A 66 -17.97 -2.64 -28.64
N PHE A 67 -16.64 -2.77 -28.49
CA PHE A 67 -15.79 -1.63 -28.13
C PHE A 67 -15.92 -0.45 -29.11
N LYS A 68 -15.99 -0.71 -30.41
CA LYS A 68 -16.22 0.34 -31.44
C LYS A 68 -17.60 1.00 -31.31
N GLN A 69 -18.63 0.23 -30.95
CA GLN A 69 -19.96 0.78 -30.69
C GLN A 69 -19.95 1.71 -29.48
N ILE A 70 -19.25 1.33 -28.41
CA ILE A 70 -19.05 2.18 -27.23
C ILE A 70 -18.32 3.46 -27.61
N GLN A 71 -17.22 3.40 -28.38
CA GLN A 71 -16.51 4.59 -28.87
C GLN A 71 -17.42 5.53 -29.68
N LYS A 72 -18.37 5.00 -30.44
CA LYS A 72 -19.38 5.81 -31.15
C LYS A 72 -20.32 6.49 -30.15
N LEU A 73 -20.89 5.75 -29.20
CA LEU A 73 -21.82 6.27 -28.19
C LEU A 73 -21.18 7.29 -27.25
N VAL A 74 -19.88 7.16 -26.97
CA VAL A 74 -19.11 8.17 -26.22
C VAL A 74 -19.01 9.47 -27.01
N ARG A 75 -18.70 9.42 -28.32
CA ARG A 75 -18.68 10.62 -29.17
C ARG A 75 -20.04 11.28 -29.32
N GLU A 76 -21.11 10.50 -29.26
CA GLU A 76 -22.50 10.98 -29.26
C GLU A 76 -22.95 11.53 -27.90
N GLY A 77 -22.14 11.40 -26.84
CA GLY A 77 -22.48 11.86 -25.49
C GLY A 77 -23.56 11.05 -24.78
N ARG A 78 -23.82 9.82 -25.27
CA ARG A 78 -24.83 8.90 -24.73
C ARG A 78 -24.23 7.80 -23.85
N TRP A 79 -22.92 7.64 -23.93
CA TRP A 79 -22.11 6.85 -23.00
C TRP A 79 -21.08 7.76 -22.34
N CYS A 80 -21.07 7.83 -21.01
CA CYS A 80 -20.16 8.68 -20.26
C CYS A 80 -19.11 7.83 -19.54
N VAL A 81 -17.86 8.00 -19.95
CA VAL A 81 -16.71 7.55 -19.16
C VAL A 81 -16.59 8.45 -17.93
N SER A 82 -16.90 7.91 -16.76
CA SER A 82 -16.83 8.62 -15.47
C SER A 82 -15.64 8.11 -14.64
N GLY A 83 -15.24 8.79 -13.57
CA GLY A 83 -14.20 8.28 -12.66
C GLY A 83 -12.78 8.40 -13.21
N GLY A 84 -12.46 7.58 -14.21
CA GLY A 84 -11.19 7.61 -14.94
C GLY A 84 -10.05 6.81 -14.31
N TRP A 85 -10.37 5.87 -13.41
CA TRP A 85 -9.36 5.04 -12.73
C TRP A 85 -9.22 3.68 -13.41
N TYR A 86 -8.14 2.97 -13.13
CA TYR A 86 -7.92 1.62 -13.65
C TYR A 86 -9.01 0.64 -13.19
N LEU A 87 -9.33 0.66 -11.90
CA LEU A 87 -10.49 0.03 -11.27
C LEU A 87 -10.96 0.85 -10.05
N GLN A 88 -11.90 0.34 -9.24
CA GLN A 88 -12.26 0.90 -7.93
C GLN A 88 -11.48 0.20 -6.79
N PRO A 89 -10.32 0.72 -6.38
CA PRO A 89 -9.50 0.08 -5.37
C PRO A 89 -10.04 0.39 -3.96
N ASP A 90 -9.58 -0.38 -2.96
CA ASP A 90 -9.56 0.15 -1.61
C ASP A 90 -8.65 1.40 -1.57
N VAL A 91 -8.94 2.37 -0.71
CA VAL A 91 -8.14 3.61 -0.60
C VAL A 91 -7.57 3.84 0.80
N ASN A 92 -7.40 2.77 1.59
CA ASN A 92 -6.82 2.79 2.92
C ASN A 92 -5.52 2.00 3.01
N PHE A 93 -5.44 0.83 2.38
CA PHE A 93 -4.27 -0.04 2.38
C PHE A 93 -3.26 0.28 1.27
N PRO A 94 -3.67 0.54 0.01
CA PRO A 94 -2.71 0.77 -1.06
C PRO A 94 -1.83 1.98 -0.77
N GLY A 95 -0.52 1.85 -1.02
CA GLY A 95 0.39 2.97 -0.84
C GLY A 95 0.09 4.12 -1.81
N THR A 96 0.52 5.33 -1.45
CA THR A 96 0.24 6.56 -2.21
C THR A 96 0.55 6.45 -3.71
N GLU A 97 1.69 5.87 -4.09
CA GLU A 97 2.02 5.72 -5.51
C GLU A 97 1.08 4.74 -6.23
N SER A 98 0.56 3.70 -5.57
CA SER A 98 -0.43 2.81 -6.19
C SER A 98 -1.72 3.55 -6.54
N LEU A 99 -2.21 4.41 -5.64
CA LEU A 99 -3.39 5.26 -5.90
C LEU A 99 -3.13 6.25 -7.06
N VAL A 100 -1.93 6.82 -7.14
CA VAL A 100 -1.52 7.66 -8.27
C VAL A 100 -1.51 6.84 -9.57
N ARG A 101 -1.07 5.58 -9.52
CA ARG A 101 -0.99 4.68 -10.68
C ARG A 101 -2.36 4.21 -11.17
N HIS A 102 -3.31 3.96 -10.26
CA HIS A 102 -4.72 3.72 -10.63
C HIS A 102 -5.27 4.86 -11.49
N ILE A 103 -5.02 6.11 -11.07
CA ILE A 103 -5.44 7.29 -11.82
C ILE A 103 -4.68 7.42 -13.13
N LEU A 104 -3.35 7.27 -13.11
CA LEU A 104 -2.50 7.44 -14.29
C LEU A 104 -2.85 6.43 -15.39
N VAL A 105 -2.89 5.14 -15.04
CA VAL A 105 -3.18 4.05 -15.98
C VAL A 105 -4.60 4.17 -16.53
N GLY A 106 -5.58 4.45 -15.67
CA GLY A 106 -6.97 4.66 -16.10
C GLY A 106 -7.12 5.85 -17.05
N ARG A 107 -6.59 7.02 -16.67
CA ARG A 107 -6.69 8.24 -17.49
C ARG A 107 -5.97 8.11 -18.82
N GLN A 108 -4.80 7.46 -18.84
CA GLN A 108 -4.08 7.22 -20.08
C GLN A 108 -4.91 6.35 -21.03
N PHE A 109 -5.48 5.25 -20.53
CA PHE A 109 -6.34 4.38 -21.33
C PHE A 109 -7.55 5.13 -21.91
N PHE A 110 -8.26 5.92 -21.07
CA PHE A 110 -9.43 6.66 -21.54
C PHE A 110 -9.07 7.81 -22.49
N LYS A 111 -7.94 8.49 -22.26
CA LYS A 111 -7.44 9.52 -23.17
C LYS A 111 -7.09 8.93 -24.53
N GLU A 112 -6.41 7.78 -24.56
CA GLU A 112 -5.98 7.12 -25.79
C GLU A 112 -7.17 6.61 -26.61
N HIS A 113 -8.13 5.93 -25.99
CA HIS A 113 -9.18 5.24 -26.73
C HIS A 113 -10.48 6.03 -26.90
N PHE A 114 -10.73 7.03 -26.05
CA PHE A 114 -11.97 7.81 -26.06
C PHE A 114 -11.74 9.32 -26.13
N ASN A 115 -10.50 9.79 -25.99
CA ASN A 115 -10.16 11.21 -25.88
C ASN A 115 -10.89 11.93 -24.72
N VAL A 116 -11.19 11.21 -23.64
CA VAL A 116 -11.91 11.72 -22.46
C VAL A 116 -10.96 11.86 -21.27
N VAL A 117 -11.15 12.92 -20.48
CA VAL A 117 -10.49 13.15 -19.19
C VAL A 117 -11.55 13.59 -18.18
N PRO A 118 -12.03 12.69 -17.30
CA PRO A 118 -13.07 13.03 -16.33
C PRO A 118 -12.58 14.07 -15.30
N ARG A 119 -13.43 15.04 -14.96
CA ARG A 119 -13.25 16.00 -13.86
C ARG A 119 -13.80 15.47 -12.54
N VAL A 120 -14.71 14.50 -12.58
CA VAL A 120 -15.33 13.89 -11.41
C VAL A 120 -14.79 12.47 -11.24
N SER A 121 -14.19 12.20 -10.08
CA SER A 121 -13.85 10.85 -9.64
C SER A 121 -14.96 10.28 -8.77
N TYR A 122 -15.12 8.95 -8.80
CA TYR A 122 -15.92 8.27 -7.80
C TYR A 122 -15.32 6.92 -7.46
N ASN A 123 -15.55 6.52 -6.21
CA ASN A 123 -15.23 5.21 -5.68
C ASN A 123 -16.30 4.90 -4.63
N PHE A 124 -17.33 4.18 -5.04
CA PHE A 124 -18.54 4.03 -4.25
C PHE A 124 -18.31 3.12 -3.05
N ASP A 125 -17.74 1.95 -3.31
CA ASP A 125 -17.79 0.82 -2.38
C ASP A 125 -16.48 0.54 -1.64
N SER A 126 -15.48 1.43 -1.73
CA SER A 126 -14.30 1.33 -0.87
C SER A 126 -14.67 1.40 0.61
N PHE A 127 -13.97 0.62 1.45
CA PHE A 127 -14.29 0.42 2.86
C PHE A 127 -13.72 1.54 3.74
N GLY A 128 -14.20 2.77 3.47
CA GLY A 128 -13.70 4.02 4.04
C GLY A 128 -12.68 4.70 3.12
N HIS A 129 -12.31 5.93 3.47
CA HIS A 129 -11.42 6.75 2.64
C HIS A 129 -10.36 7.50 3.44
N SER A 130 -9.10 7.36 3.02
CA SER A 130 -7.98 8.09 3.62
C SER A 130 -8.10 9.60 3.44
N GLY A 131 -7.77 10.35 4.48
CA GLY A 131 -7.68 11.80 4.52
C GLY A 131 -6.48 12.36 3.75
N GLY A 132 -5.58 11.53 3.19
CA GLY A 132 -4.60 11.99 2.21
C GLY A 132 -5.13 11.96 0.76
N LEU A 133 -6.29 11.34 0.51
CA LEU A 133 -6.88 11.23 -0.81
C LEU A 133 -7.25 12.59 -1.45
N PRO A 134 -7.76 13.62 -0.73
CA PRO A 134 -8.06 14.92 -1.32
C PRO A 134 -6.89 15.54 -2.09
N GLN A 135 -5.67 15.47 -1.56
CA GLN A 135 -4.48 15.96 -2.24
C GLN A 135 -4.20 15.20 -3.53
N ILE A 136 -4.28 13.87 -3.48
CA ILE A 136 -4.02 13.00 -4.64
C ILE A 136 -5.02 13.33 -5.76
N LEU A 137 -6.30 13.46 -5.42
CA LEU A 137 -7.36 13.82 -6.36
C LEU A 137 -7.15 15.21 -6.97
N ARG A 138 -6.88 16.23 -6.15
CA ARG A 138 -6.65 17.60 -6.63
C ARG A 138 -5.40 17.70 -7.50
N ARG A 139 -4.30 17.07 -7.11
CA ARG A 139 -3.05 17.06 -7.91
C ARG A 139 -3.20 16.24 -9.20
N ALA A 140 -4.09 15.25 -9.22
CA ALA A 140 -4.49 14.57 -10.44
C ALA A 140 -5.42 15.42 -11.34
N GLY A 141 -5.97 16.53 -10.84
CA GLY A 141 -6.83 17.43 -11.61
C GLY A 141 -8.33 17.13 -11.50
N TYR A 142 -8.75 16.36 -10.50
CA TYR A 142 -10.18 16.17 -10.20
C TYR A 142 -10.75 17.38 -9.47
N GLU A 143 -12.01 17.68 -9.76
CA GLU A 143 -12.78 18.79 -9.18
C GLU A 143 -13.79 18.34 -8.13
N MET A 144 -14.26 17.10 -8.23
CA MET A 144 -15.26 16.53 -7.33
C MET A 144 -15.01 15.03 -7.12
N TYR A 145 -15.32 14.56 -5.92
CA TYR A 145 -15.27 13.16 -5.53
C TYR A 145 -16.65 12.67 -5.11
N ILE A 146 -17.08 11.51 -5.58
CA ILE A 146 -18.32 10.87 -5.16
C ILE A 146 -18.00 9.55 -4.47
N HIS A 147 -18.60 9.32 -3.32
CA HIS A 147 -18.45 8.09 -2.58
C HIS A 147 -19.77 7.70 -1.93
N MET A 148 -19.84 6.47 -1.41
CA MET A 148 -21.01 5.98 -0.72
C MET A 148 -20.66 5.64 0.72
N ARG A 149 -19.70 4.74 0.95
CA ARG A 149 -19.29 4.34 2.29
C ARG A 149 -18.34 5.35 2.96
N PRO A 150 -18.27 5.42 4.30
CA PRO A 150 -19.24 4.86 5.26
C PRO A 150 -20.60 5.56 5.17
N TRP A 151 -21.69 4.85 5.51
CA TRP A 151 -23.04 5.41 5.45
C TRP A 151 -23.38 6.19 6.71
N ASP A 152 -24.58 6.77 6.75
CA ASP A 152 -25.00 7.62 7.85
C ASP A 152 -24.99 6.93 9.24
N PRO A 153 -25.28 5.63 9.40
CA PRO A 153 -25.11 4.94 10.68
C PRO A 153 -23.64 4.84 11.14
N ASP A 154 -22.71 4.68 10.20
CA ASP A 154 -21.28 4.47 10.48
C ASP A 154 -20.51 5.78 10.67
N LEU A 155 -20.89 6.82 9.92
CA LEU A 155 -20.26 8.14 9.95
C LEU A 155 -21.31 9.22 9.69
N LYS A 156 -21.59 10.06 10.70
CA LYS A 156 -22.45 11.22 10.51
C LYS A 156 -21.69 12.34 9.80
N LEU A 157 -22.21 12.79 8.65
CA LEU A 157 -21.69 13.93 7.91
C LEU A 157 -22.67 15.11 7.99
N PRO A 158 -22.20 16.37 7.99
CA PRO A 158 -23.06 17.55 8.12
C PRO A 158 -23.96 17.79 6.90
N SER A 159 -23.62 17.23 5.74
CA SER A 159 -24.40 17.31 4.51
C SER A 159 -23.98 16.20 3.55
N ASP A 160 -24.83 15.90 2.57
CA ASP A 160 -24.51 15.03 1.44
C ASP A 160 -23.48 15.69 0.49
N LEU A 161 -23.47 17.02 0.40
CA LEU A 161 -22.48 17.80 -0.36
C LEU A 161 -21.62 18.63 0.60
N TYR A 162 -20.30 18.41 0.58
CA TYR A 162 -19.39 19.05 1.51
C TYR A 162 -18.02 19.31 0.87
N ARG A 163 -17.21 20.16 1.50
CA ARG A 163 -15.79 20.34 1.16
C ARG A 163 -14.98 19.38 2.01
N TRP A 164 -14.28 18.47 1.37
CA TRP A 164 -13.40 17.53 2.06
C TRP A 164 -11.97 18.04 2.04
N ARG A 165 -11.41 18.31 3.23
CA ARG A 165 -10.04 18.76 3.39
C ARG A 165 -9.15 17.62 3.87
N GLY A 166 -8.09 17.39 3.10
CA GLY A 166 -7.10 16.38 3.42
C GLY A 166 -6.08 16.84 4.46
N VAL A 167 -5.23 15.90 4.88
CA VAL A 167 -4.20 16.12 5.92
C VAL A 167 -3.12 17.14 5.52
N ASP A 168 -2.94 17.40 4.22
CA ASP A 168 -2.05 18.44 3.69
C ASP A 168 -2.72 19.82 3.57
N GLY A 169 -4.04 19.90 3.80
CA GLY A 169 -4.85 21.10 3.62
C GLY A 169 -5.52 21.23 2.25
N SER A 170 -5.29 20.32 1.30
CA SER A 170 -5.98 20.34 0.00
C SER A 170 -7.49 20.10 0.16
N GLU A 171 -8.31 20.89 -0.54
CA GLU A 171 -9.77 20.77 -0.52
C GLU A 171 -10.35 20.28 -1.86
N ILE A 172 -11.23 19.29 -1.82
CA ILE A 172 -12.06 18.86 -2.95
C ILE A 172 -13.55 18.91 -2.59
N LEU A 173 -14.41 19.18 -3.58
CA LEU A 173 -15.86 19.05 -3.39
C LEU A 173 -16.20 17.56 -3.33
N ALA A 174 -16.90 17.11 -2.30
CA ALA A 174 -17.27 15.72 -2.11
C ALA A 174 -18.79 15.57 -2.03
N TYR A 175 -19.28 14.46 -2.58
CA TYR A 175 -20.68 14.07 -2.49
C TYR A 175 -20.81 12.65 -1.95
N ARG A 176 -21.49 12.49 -0.81
CA ARG A 176 -21.91 11.18 -0.32
C ARG A 176 -23.28 10.85 -0.90
N ILE A 177 -23.40 9.69 -1.55
CA ILE A 177 -24.69 9.20 -2.05
C ILE A 177 -25.70 9.16 -0.90
N ALA A 178 -26.77 9.95 -1.03
CA ALA A 178 -27.75 10.16 0.04
C ALA A 178 -29.14 9.60 -0.30
N VAL A 179 -29.44 9.39 -1.59
CA VAL A 179 -30.65 8.72 -2.05
C VAL A 179 -30.30 7.28 -2.31
N GLY A 180 -30.65 6.41 -1.37
CA GLY A 180 -30.43 4.98 -1.53
C GLY A 180 -28.97 4.57 -1.64
N PHE A 181 -28.69 3.77 -2.67
CA PHE A 181 -27.38 3.20 -2.95
C PHE A 181 -26.85 3.67 -4.30
N TYR A 182 -25.63 3.29 -4.67
CA TYR A 182 -25.09 3.53 -6.02
C TYR A 182 -25.78 2.71 -7.12
N HIS A 183 -26.67 1.78 -6.73
CA HIS A 183 -27.46 0.93 -7.59
C HIS A 183 -28.94 0.92 -7.12
N SER A 184 -29.81 0.40 -7.98
CA SER A 184 -31.23 0.12 -7.71
C SER A 184 -31.50 -1.37 -7.85
N GLU A 185 -32.63 -1.82 -7.29
CA GLU A 185 -33.17 -3.17 -7.49
C GLU A 185 -34.45 -3.09 -8.32
N TYR A 186 -34.91 -4.23 -8.85
CA TYR A 186 -36.13 -4.32 -9.66
C TYR A 186 -37.35 -3.65 -9.01
N ASP A 187 -37.50 -3.78 -7.70
CA ASP A 187 -38.69 -3.38 -6.95
C ASP A 187 -38.61 -1.96 -6.36
N ASN A 188 -37.47 -1.25 -6.48
CA ASN A 188 -37.24 -0.02 -5.73
C ASN A 188 -37.04 1.25 -6.57
N MET A 189 -37.07 1.15 -7.90
CA MET A 189 -36.78 2.29 -8.80
C MET A 189 -37.72 3.48 -8.56
N GLU A 190 -39.04 3.27 -8.48
CA GLU A 190 -40.00 4.37 -8.24
C GLU A 190 -39.77 5.03 -6.86
N ARG A 191 -39.48 4.23 -5.82
CA ARG A 191 -39.13 4.74 -4.49
C ARG A 191 -37.88 5.63 -4.54
N ARG A 192 -36.85 5.23 -5.27
CA ARG A 192 -35.62 6.05 -5.44
C ARG A 192 -35.88 7.39 -6.12
N LEU A 193 -36.75 7.40 -7.13
CA LEU A 193 -37.15 8.64 -7.82
C LEU A 193 -37.92 9.58 -6.87
N GLU A 194 -38.82 9.03 -6.06
CA GLU A 194 -39.56 9.79 -5.06
C GLU A 194 -38.63 10.38 -3.99
N GLU A 195 -37.74 9.57 -3.40
CA GLU A 195 -36.71 10.01 -2.45
C GLU A 195 -35.84 11.14 -3.03
N GLY A 196 -35.42 11.00 -4.29
CA GLY A 196 -34.65 12.02 -5.01
C GLY A 196 -35.43 13.31 -5.23
N LYS A 197 -36.71 13.22 -5.62
CA LYS A 197 -37.60 14.37 -5.76
C LYS A 197 -37.78 15.10 -4.43
N GLU A 198 -38.12 14.39 -3.37
CA GLU A 198 -38.32 14.94 -2.03
C GLU A 198 -37.05 15.66 -1.55
N MET A 199 -35.88 15.06 -1.77
CA MET A 199 -34.60 15.65 -1.44
C MET A 199 -34.31 16.92 -2.25
N ALA A 200 -34.59 16.92 -3.57
CA ALA A 200 -34.42 18.09 -4.43
C ALA A 200 -35.29 19.27 -3.97
N LEU A 201 -36.56 18.99 -3.63
CA LEU A 201 -37.50 19.98 -3.11
C LEU A 201 -37.10 20.47 -1.71
N ARG A 202 -36.65 19.58 -0.83
CA ARG A 202 -36.21 19.95 0.52
C ARG A 202 -34.97 20.82 0.51
N LEU A 203 -33.99 20.50 -0.33
CA LEU A 203 -32.72 21.23 -0.41
C LEU A 203 -32.78 22.43 -1.37
N GLN A 204 -33.83 22.55 -2.18
CA GLN A 204 -33.99 23.59 -3.21
C GLN A 204 -32.76 23.69 -4.14
N ARG A 205 -32.17 22.53 -4.48
CA ARG A 205 -31.02 22.41 -5.38
C ARG A 205 -31.07 21.12 -6.17
N ASP A 206 -30.21 21.02 -7.18
CA ASP A 206 -30.05 19.81 -7.98
C ASP A 206 -29.48 18.67 -7.13
N VAL A 207 -29.96 17.44 -7.36
CA VAL A 207 -29.55 16.24 -6.63
C VAL A 207 -29.42 15.04 -7.59
N PRO A 208 -28.49 14.12 -7.35
CA PRO A 208 -28.39 12.89 -8.12
C PRO A 208 -29.30 11.77 -7.57
N VAL A 209 -29.75 10.91 -8.46
CA VAL A 209 -30.23 9.55 -8.14
C VAL A 209 -29.38 8.57 -8.94
N PHE A 210 -28.60 7.77 -8.23
CA PHE A 210 -27.85 6.68 -8.83
C PHE A 210 -28.77 5.47 -9.00
N TRP A 211 -28.69 4.79 -10.14
CA TRP A 211 -29.57 3.65 -10.43
C TRP A 211 -28.96 2.71 -11.48
N GLY A 212 -29.61 1.56 -11.66
CA GLY A 212 -29.11 0.42 -12.43
C GLY A 212 -28.76 -0.73 -11.49
N LEU A 213 -28.86 -1.96 -11.97
CA LEU A 213 -28.39 -3.16 -11.25
C LEU A 213 -26.87 -3.06 -11.04
N GLY A 214 -26.37 -3.58 -9.92
CA GLY A 214 -24.97 -3.47 -9.54
C GLY A 214 -24.42 -4.73 -8.85
N ASN A 215 -23.21 -4.59 -8.29
CA ASN A 215 -22.37 -5.63 -7.70
C ASN A 215 -21.87 -6.66 -8.73
N HIS A 216 -22.79 -7.30 -9.45
CA HIS A 216 -22.49 -8.23 -10.55
C HIS A 216 -22.95 -7.67 -11.91
N GLY A 217 -22.78 -6.36 -12.15
CA GLY A 217 -23.16 -5.75 -13.41
C GLY A 217 -24.69 -5.67 -13.64
N GLY A 218 -25.13 -5.86 -14.88
CA GLY A 218 -26.51 -5.71 -15.35
C GLY A 218 -26.85 -4.29 -15.81
N GLY A 219 -26.66 -3.29 -14.93
CA GLY A 219 -26.94 -1.88 -15.25
C GLY A 219 -28.42 -1.60 -15.52
N ALA A 220 -28.74 -0.94 -16.63
CA ALA A 220 -30.12 -0.57 -16.95
C ALA A 220 -30.98 -1.77 -17.36
N THR A 221 -32.25 -1.74 -16.99
CA THR A 221 -33.29 -2.68 -17.47
C THR A 221 -34.39 -1.91 -18.21
N ARG A 222 -35.08 -2.57 -19.15
CA ARG A 222 -36.22 -1.97 -19.88
C ARG A 222 -37.34 -1.57 -18.91
N GLU A 223 -37.65 -2.42 -17.94
CA GLU A 223 -38.67 -2.18 -16.91
C GLU A 223 -38.35 -0.95 -16.05
N ALA A 224 -37.09 -0.75 -15.64
CA ALA A 224 -36.69 0.44 -14.91
C ALA A 224 -36.79 1.70 -15.78
N LEU A 225 -36.46 1.61 -17.07
CA LEU A 225 -36.63 2.72 -18.02
C LEU A 225 -38.10 3.09 -18.23
N GLU A 226 -38.99 2.10 -18.37
CA GLU A 226 -40.44 2.33 -18.44
C GLU A 226 -40.97 3.01 -17.17
N THR A 227 -40.50 2.56 -16.00
CA THR A 227 -40.84 3.17 -14.70
C THR A 227 -40.37 4.62 -14.62
N ILE A 228 -39.12 4.89 -15.05
CA ILE A 228 -38.55 6.24 -15.11
C ILE A 228 -39.36 7.13 -16.07
N ASP A 229 -39.64 6.66 -17.28
CA ASP A 229 -40.38 7.43 -18.29
C ASP A 229 -41.80 7.75 -17.79
N ALA A 230 -42.47 6.79 -17.14
CA ALA A 230 -43.78 6.99 -16.53
C ALA A 230 -43.73 8.03 -15.40
N PHE A 231 -42.70 7.99 -14.55
CA PHE A 231 -42.52 8.96 -13.47
C PHE A 231 -42.24 10.37 -14.01
N ILE A 232 -41.32 10.50 -14.98
CA ILE A 232 -41.04 11.76 -15.69
C ILE A 232 -42.31 12.31 -16.35
N GLY A 233 -43.12 11.44 -16.93
CA GLY A 233 -44.39 11.79 -17.56
C GLY A 233 -45.41 12.39 -16.59
N LYS A 234 -45.37 12.05 -15.30
CA LYS A 234 -46.29 12.54 -14.26
C LYS A 234 -45.73 13.74 -13.47
N GLU A 235 -44.43 13.79 -13.24
CA GLU A 235 -43.82 14.78 -12.34
C GLU A 235 -43.76 16.19 -12.95
N ARG A 236 -44.02 17.23 -12.14
CA ARG A 236 -44.10 18.64 -12.59
C ARG A 236 -43.39 19.64 -11.69
N ASN A 237 -43.04 19.26 -10.45
CA ASN A 237 -42.43 20.11 -9.44
C ASN A 237 -40.91 20.20 -9.60
N VAL A 238 -40.28 19.12 -10.07
CA VAL A 238 -38.84 19.05 -10.35
C VAL A 238 -38.60 18.71 -11.82
N ASN A 239 -37.42 19.06 -12.34
CA ASN A 239 -36.95 18.52 -13.60
C ASN A 239 -36.27 17.17 -13.35
N ILE A 240 -36.43 16.20 -14.25
CA ILE A 240 -35.76 14.90 -14.13
C ILE A 240 -35.09 14.60 -15.47
N ILE A 241 -33.79 14.33 -15.45
CA ILE A 241 -33.00 14.11 -16.67
C ILE A 241 -32.05 12.92 -16.52
N HIS A 242 -31.87 12.14 -17.58
CA HIS A 242 -30.70 11.25 -17.69
C HIS A 242 -29.44 12.11 -17.79
N SER A 243 -28.50 11.86 -16.89
CA SER A 243 -27.37 12.75 -16.62
C SER A 243 -26.03 12.01 -16.62
N THR A 244 -24.98 12.82 -16.52
CA THR A 244 -23.61 12.40 -16.26
C THR A 244 -23.11 12.99 -14.95
N THR A 245 -22.05 12.39 -14.41
CA THR A 245 -21.32 12.92 -13.25
C THR A 245 -20.76 14.33 -13.52
N GLU A 246 -20.31 14.58 -14.76
CA GLU A 246 -19.87 15.89 -15.24
C GLU A 246 -20.97 16.97 -15.16
N LYS A 247 -22.18 16.65 -15.66
CA LYS A 247 -23.33 17.56 -15.59
C LYS A 247 -23.76 17.81 -14.14
N LEU A 248 -23.68 16.79 -13.28
CA LEU A 248 -23.94 16.95 -11.85
C LEU A 248 -22.95 17.92 -11.22
N TYR A 249 -21.64 17.78 -11.47
CA TYR A 249 -20.65 18.72 -10.96
C TYR A 249 -20.91 20.14 -11.44
N ASP A 250 -21.23 20.34 -12.72
CA ASP A 250 -21.53 21.67 -13.25
C ASP A 250 -22.77 22.31 -12.58
N ALA A 251 -23.75 21.50 -12.16
CA ALA A 251 -24.89 21.94 -11.37
C ALA A 251 -24.53 22.27 -9.91
N LEU A 252 -23.60 21.51 -9.31
CA LEU A 252 -23.27 21.63 -7.88
C LEU A 252 -22.11 22.58 -7.56
N LYS A 253 -21.22 22.89 -8.52
CA LYS A 253 -19.98 23.66 -8.27
C LYS A 253 -20.20 25.04 -7.67
N ALA A 254 -21.34 25.68 -7.94
CA ALA A 254 -21.71 26.96 -7.34
C ALA A 254 -21.92 26.87 -5.82
N HIS A 255 -22.35 25.71 -5.32
CA HIS A 255 -22.56 25.45 -3.90
C HIS A 255 -21.27 25.16 -3.13
N ARG A 256 -20.11 25.04 -3.80
CA ARG A 256 -18.82 24.75 -3.14
C ARG A 256 -18.51 25.71 -2.00
N LYS A 257 -18.81 27.01 -2.16
CA LYS A 257 -18.52 28.03 -1.14
C LYS A 257 -19.41 27.90 0.10
N SER A 258 -20.64 27.44 -0.06
CA SER A 258 -21.61 27.24 1.04
C SER A 258 -21.54 25.84 1.65
N ALA A 259 -20.86 24.88 1.02
CA ALA A 259 -20.80 23.51 1.52
C ALA A 259 -19.96 23.46 2.82
N PRO A 260 -20.43 22.72 3.84
CA PRO A 260 -19.71 22.56 5.10
C PRO A 260 -18.36 21.90 4.88
N LEU A 261 -17.42 22.17 5.78
CA LEU A 261 -16.10 21.57 5.76
C LEU A 261 -16.10 20.26 6.57
N VAL A 262 -15.47 19.22 6.03
CA VAL A 262 -15.15 17.96 6.72
C VAL A 262 -13.65 17.74 6.59
N GLU A 263 -12.98 17.44 7.69
CA GLU A 263 -11.51 17.29 7.75
C GLU A 263 -11.14 15.86 8.17
N GLY A 264 -10.04 15.34 7.60
CA GLY A 264 -9.49 14.03 7.97
C GLY A 264 -10.09 12.87 7.18
N ASP A 265 -10.01 11.66 7.74
CA ASP A 265 -10.45 10.42 7.09
C ASP A 265 -11.97 10.26 7.14
N LEU A 266 -12.52 9.55 6.16
CA LEU A 266 -13.90 9.08 6.16
C LEU A 266 -13.91 7.61 6.60
N GLN A 267 -13.93 7.39 7.92
CA GLN A 267 -13.82 6.09 8.57
C GLN A 267 -14.93 5.96 9.64
N ARG A 268 -15.38 4.77 10.00
CA ARG A 268 -14.90 3.41 9.64
C ARG A 268 -16.02 2.51 9.13
N VAL A 269 -15.69 1.42 8.44
CA VAL A 269 -16.63 0.40 7.96
C VAL A 269 -15.91 -0.95 7.75
N PHE A 270 -16.59 -2.07 8.00
CA PHE A 270 -16.07 -3.43 7.78
C PHE A 270 -14.68 -3.70 8.41
N THR A 271 -14.57 -3.52 9.72
CA THR A 271 -13.28 -3.59 10.43
C THR A 271 -12.59 -4.97 10.38
N GLY A 272 -13.34 -6.03 10.06
CA GLY A 272 -12.79 -7.37 9.85
C GLY A 272 -11.83 -7.39 8.66
N CYS A 273 -12.15 -6.64 7.61
CA CYS A 273 -11.36 -6.52 6.40
C CYS A 273 -9.99 -5.84 6.61
N TYR A 274 -9.75 -5.19 7.76
CA TYR A 274 -8.45 -4.60 8.07
C TYR A 274 -7.38 -5.67 8.32
N THR A 275 -7.79 -6.89 8.70
CA THR A 275 -6.89 -7.99 9.07
C THR A 275 -7.00 -9.21 8.15
N SER A 276 -8.19 -9.54 7.63
CA SER A 276 -8.44 -10.72 6.79
C SER A 276 -7.45 -10.86 5.61
N LEU A 277 -7.15 -12.09 5.19
CA LEU A 277 -6.23 -12.37 4.07
C LEU A 277 -4.88 -11.66 4.24
N ALA A 278 -4.27 -11.81 5.41
CA ALA A 278 -3.03 -11.15 5.77
C ALA A 278 -1.90 -11.47 4.78
N ARG A 279 -1.91 -12.63 4.12
CA ARG A 279 -0.91 -12.97 3.06
C ARG A 279 -1.00 -12.00 1.88
N VAL A 280 -2.21 -11.73 1.38
CA VAL A 280 -2.45 -10.81 0.26
C VAL A 280 -1.99 -9.41 0.61
N LYS A 281 -2.38 -8.90 1.79
CA LYS A 281 -1.95 -7.57 2.28
C LYS A 281 -0.43 -7.42 2.36
N ARG A 282 0.27 -8.41 2.93
CA ARG A 282 1.75 -8.40 2.97
C ARG A 282 2.37 -8.43 1.57
N ARG A 283 1.79 -9.21 0.65
CA ARG A 283 2.25 -9.25 -0.75
C ARG A 283 2.01 -7.93 -1.47
N ALA A 284 0.89 -7.26 -1.23
CA ALA A 284 0.58 -5.94 -1.79
C ALA A 284 1.63 -4.88 -1.38
N GLN A 285 1.91 -4.76 -0.07
CA GLN A 285 2.91 -3.81 0.43
C GLN A 285 4.30 -4.10 -0.12
N LYS A 286 4.72 -5.38 -0.13
CA LYS A 286 6.02 -5.78 -0.69
C LYS A 286 6.09 -5.54 -2.20
N SER A 287 5.04 -5.91 -2.93
CA SER A 287 4.94 -5.72 -4.38
C SER A 287 5.13 -4.25 -4.74
N LEU A 288 4.36 -3.34 -4.12
CA LEU A 288 4.49 -1.90 -4.39
C LEU A 288 5.93 -1.39 -4.17
N ALA A 289 6.54 -1.74 -3.03
CA ALA A 289 7.89 -1.29 -2.70
C ALA A 289 8.93 -1.82 -3.71
N GLU A 290 8.82 -3.09 -4.11
CA GLU A 290 9.72 -3.72 -5.06
C GLU A 290 9.53 -3.24 -6.51
N VAL A 291 8.29 -2.92 -6.92
CA VAL A 291 7.98 -2.33 -8.24
C VAL A 291 8.59 -0.93 -8.34
N VAL A 292 8.40 -0.08 -7.32
CA VAL A 292 9.00 1.26 -7.25
C VAL A 292 10.53 1.18 -7.24
N GLN A 293 11.11 0.24 -6.47
CA GLN A 293 12.55 -0.02 -6.47
C GLN A 293 13.05 -0.40 -7.87
N LEU A 294 12.38 -1.34 -8.58
CA LEU A 294 12.77 -1.71 -9.93
C LEU A 294 12.66 -0.54 -10.92
N GLU A 295 11.55 0.21 -10.86
CA GLU A 295 11.32 1.32 -11.78
C GLU A 295 12.42 2.39 -11.64
N MET A 296 12.86 2.67 -10.41
CA MET A 296 13.98 3.55 -10.14
C MET A 296 15.29 3.02 -10.75
N LEU A 297 15.57 1.73 -10.60
CA LEU A 297 16.75 1.08 -11.20
C LEU A 297 16.71 1.11 -12.74
N ARG A 298 15.54 0.88 -13.33
CA ARG A 298 15.32 0.95 -14.79
C ARG A 298 15.44 2.39 -15.29
N SER A 299 15.00 3.37 -14.51
CA SER A 299 15.18 4.80 -14.81
C SER A 299 16.64 5.21 -14.77
N TRP A 300 17.40 4.72 -13.77
CA TRP A 300 18.85 4.90 -13.74
C TRP A 300 19.52 4.27 -14.97
N ALA A 301 19.19 3.01 -15.26
CA ALA A 301 19.73 2.27 -16.39
C ALA A 301 19.47 2.97 -17.74
N TRP A 302 18.26 3.48 -17.94
CA TRP A 302 17.89 4.23 -19.13
C TRP A 302 18.58 5.60 -19.20
N HIS A 303 18.60 6.33 -18.09
CA HIS A 303 19.13 7.70 -18.06
C HIS A 303 20.66 7.73 -18.16
N THR A 304 21.33 6.86 -17.41
CA THR A 304 22.79 6.85 -17.23
C THR A 304 23.46 5.81 -18.13
N ALA A 305 23.01 4.56 -18.10
CA ALA A 305 23.63 3.45 -18.84
C ALA A 305 23.11 3.30 -20.28
N LYS A 306 22.16 4.14 -20.71
CA LYS A 306 21.55 4.15 -22.05
C LYS A 306 20.93 2.82 -22.47
N LEU A 307 20.44 2.06 -21.48
CA LEU A 307 19.72 0.82 -21.75
C LEU A 307 18.27 1.11 -22.19
N PRO A 308 17.65 0.21 -22.97
CA PRO A 308 16.23 0.25 -23.21
C PRO A 308 15.45 0.26 -21.90
N TYR A 309 14.34 1.00 -21.88
CA TYR A 309 13.39 0.98 -20.78
C TYR A 309 12.33 -0.08 -21.10
N PRO A 310 12.05 -1.05 -20.21
CA PRO A 310 11.12 -2.14 -20.47
C PRO A 310 9.67 -1.69 -20.20
N ASP A 311 9.12 -0.89 -21.10
CA ASP A 311 7.78 -0.30 -20.92
C ASP A 311 6.70 -1.39 -20.81
N ASP A 312 6.68 -2.35 -21.75
CA ASP A 312 5.64 -3.37 -21.80
C ASP A 312 5.63 -4.25 -20.54
N GLU A 313 6.82 -4.68 -20.08
CA GLU A 313 6.93 -5.49 -18.88
C GLU A 313 6.57 -4.71 -17.61
N LEU A 314 6.96 -3.43 -17.52
CA LEU A 314 6.59 -2.59 -16.37
C LEU A 314 5.09 -2.29 -16.35
N ASP A 315 4.48 -2.07 -17.52
CA ASP A 315 3.05 -1.88 -17.67
C ASP A 315 2.26 -3.12 -17.20
N GLU A 316 2.71 -4.31 -17.59
CA GLU A 316 2.11 -5.57 -17.14
C GLU A 316 2.26 -5.76 -15.63
N ILE A 317 3.47 -5.54 -15.09
CA ILE A 317 3.75 -5.61 -13.65
C ILE A 317 2.84 -4.65 -12.86
N TRP A 318 2.70 -3.41 -13.32
CA TRP A 318 1.82 -2.44 -12.66
C TRP A 318 0.35 -2.87 -12.75
N ARG A 319 -0.13 -3.34 -13.91
CA ARG A 319 -1.51 -3.80 -14.06
C ARG A 319 -1.83 -5.00 -13.16
N ASP A 320 -0.93 -5.96 -13.04
CA ASP A 320 -1.07 -7.12 -12.14
C ASP A 320 -1.10 -6.68 -10.66
N HIS A 321 -0.26 -5.71 -10.26
CA HIS A 321 -0.32 -5.14 -8.91
C HIS A 321 -1.63 -4.40 -8.66
N LEU A 322 -1.99 -3.47 -9.55
CA LEU A 322 -3.18 -2.62 -9.41
C LEU A 322 -4.47 -3.43 -9.42
N PHE A 323 -4.55 -4.53 -10.17
CA PHE A 323 -5.73 -5.39 -10.17
C PHE A 323 -6.05 -5.91 -8.77
N ASN A 324 -5.03 -6.26 -8.00
CA ASN A 324 -5.17 -6.82 -6.66
C ASN A 324 -5.43 -5.77 -5.57
N ASP A 325 -5.38 -4.46 -5.89
CA ASP A 325 -5.81 -3.40 -4.98
C ASP A 325 -7.34 -3.21 -4.95
N PHE A 326 -8.09 -3.98 -5.75
CA PHE A 326 -9.56 -3.95 -5.77
C PHE A 326 -10.16 -4.09 -4.37
N HIS A 327 -11.24 -3.35 -4.10
CA HIS A 327 -11.81 -3.23 -2.75
C HIS A 327 -12.42 -4.52 -2.19
N ASP A 328 -12.61 -5.59 -2.98
CA ASP A 328 -12.94 -6.91 -2.42
C ASP A 328 -11.76 -7.89 -2.34
N ILE A 329 -10.70 -7.66 -3.10
CA ILE A 329 -9.51 -8.53 -3.11
C ILE A 329 -8.61 -8.15 -1.93
N LEU A 330 -8.11 -6.91 -1.89
CA LEU A 330 -7.12 -6.49 -0.90
C LEU A 330 -7.68 -6.47 0.52
N PRO A 331 -8.92 -6.00 0.77
CA PRO A 331 -9.54 -6.06 2.09
C PRO A 331 -9.91 -7.48 2.51
N GLY A 332 -10.04 -8.41 1.56
CA GLY A 332 -10.23 -9.83 1.84
C GLY A 332 -11.68 -10.20 2.16
N SER A 333 -12.60 -9.72 1.34
CA SER A 333 -14.05 -10.00 1.37
C SER A 333 -14.51 -10.95 0.25
N SER A 334 -13.56 -11.59 -0.44
CA SER A 334 -13.80 -12.49 -1.58
C SER A 334 -13.72 -13.97 -1.20
N VAL A 335 -14.14 -14.83 -2.14
CA VAL A 335 -14.05 -16.30 -2.00
C VAL A 335 -12.60 -16.79 -2.00
N GLU A 336 -12.35 -17.95 -1.39
CA GLU A 336 -11.01 -18.55 -1.29
C GLU A 336 -10.23 -18.63 -2.62
N PRO A 337 -10.81 -19.02 -3.77
CA PRO A 337 -10.07 -19.02 -5.03
C PRO A 337 -9.54 -17.64 -5.45
N ALA A 338 -10.21 -16.55 -5.08
CA ALA A 338 -9.73 -15.20 -5.35
C ALA A 338 -8.42 -14.87 -4.59
N GLU A 339 -8.26 -15.41 -3.37
CA GLU A 339 -6.99 -15.30 -2.65
C GLU A 339 -5.87 -16.00 -3.41
N HIS A 340 -6.11 -17.21 -3.90
CA HIS A 340 -5.12 -17.96 -4.67
C HIS A 340 -4.71 -17.22 -5.94
N ASP A 341 -5.69 -16.69 -6.69
CA ASP A 341 -5.44 -15.88 -7.89
C ASP A 341 -4.56 -14.67 -7.58
N ALA A 342 -4.86 -13.95 -6.50
CA ALA A 342 -4.07 -12.79 -6.09
C ALA A 342 -2.63 -13.18 -5.71
N LEU A 343 -2.44 -14.28 -4.97
CA LEU A 343 -1.12 -14.77 -4.59
C LEU A 343 -0.30 -15.23 -5.80
N ASP A 344 -0.93 -15.87 -6.79
CA ASP A 344 -0.28 -16.28 -8.03
C ASP A 344 0.15 -15.08 -8.88
N GLN A 345 -0.71 -14.06 -9.00
CA GLN A 345 -0.36 -12.80 -9.68
C GLN A 345 0.80 -12.08 -8.98
N TYR A 346 0.79 -11.99 -7.65
CA TYR A 346 1.94 -11.46 -6.91
C TYR A 346 3.21 -12.32 -7.07
N GLY A 347 3.06 -13.63 -7.24
CA GLY A 347 4.14 -14.54 -7.59
C GLY A 347 4.77 -14.20 -8.94
N LYS A 348 3.95 -13.98 -9.97
CA LYS A 348 4.36 -13.54 -11.31
C LYS A 348 5.08 -12.19 -11.26
N VAL A 349 4.53 -11.21 -10.54
CA VAL A 349 5.17 -9.90 -10.33
C VAL A 349 6.55 -10.10 -9.70
N SER A 350 6.66 -10.82 -8.58
CA SER A 350 7.93 -11.03 -7.89
C SER A 350 9.00 -11.69 -8.76
N GLU A 351 8.61 -12.64 -9.60
CA GLU A 351 9.50 -13.30 -10.58
C GLU A 351 10.03 -12.31 -11.61
N SER A 352 9.12 -11.56 -12.24
CA SER A 352 9.44 -10.57 -13.28
C SER A 352 10.38 -9.49 -12.73
N LEU A 353 10.12 -9.02 -11.51
CA LEU A 353 10.99 -8.05 -10.84
C LEU A 353 12.40 -8.59 -10.63
N ARG A 354 12.58 -9.85 -10.23
CA ARG A 354 13.92 -10.45 -10.04
C ARG A 354 14.69 -10.53 -11.35
N ARG A 355 14.05 -10.94 -12.45
CA ARG A 355 14.67 -10.98 -13.79
C ARG A 355 15.13 -9.60 -14.24
N LEU A 356 14.24 -8.61 -14.14
CA LEU A 356 14.54 -7.26 -14.60
C LEU A 356 15.61 -6.57 -13.73
N ARG A 357 15.63 -6.83 -12.40
CA ARG A 357 16.70 -6.34 -11.51
C ARG A 357 18.06 -6.93 -11.89
N LEU A 358 18.14 -8.23 -12.17
CA LEU A 358 19.40 -8.89 -12.54
C LEU A 358 20.03 -8.27 -13.79
N ASP A 359 19.24 -7.97 -14.82
CA ASP A 359 19.73 -7.31 -16.04
C ASP A 359 20.34 -5.93 -15.73
N VAL A 360 19.68 -5.10 -14.91
CA VAL A 360 20.23 -3.80 -14.50
C VAL A 360 21.55 -3.97 -13.75
N LEU A 361 21.60 -4.87 -12.77
CA LEU A 361 22.79 -5.10 -11.94
C LEU A 361 23.97 -5.61 -12.77
N ALA A 362 23.74 -6.58 -13.67
CA ALA A 362 24.77 -7.13 -14.54
C ALA A 362 25.35 -6.04 -15.46
N ARG A 363 24.49 -5.15 -15.98
CA ARG A 363 24.92 -4.04 -16.84
C ARG A 363 25.63 -2.94 -16.07
N ALA A 364 25.20 -2.66 -14.84
CA ALA A 364 25.85 -1.71 -13.96
C ALA A 364 27.30 -2.07 -13.65
N ASN A 365 27.61 -3.35 -13.70
CA ASN A 365 28.95 -3.87 -13.49
C ASN A 365 29.71 -4.13 -14.81
N ALA A 366 29.15 -3.79 -15.97
CA ALA A 366 29.78 -4.06 -17.26
C ALA A 366 31.13 -3.34 -17.42
N GLY A 367 32.07 -3.99 -18.10
CA GLY A 367 33.41 -3.47 -18.39
C GLY A 367 34.41 -4.61 -18.65
N GLY A 368 35.70 -4.28 -18.81
CA GLY A 368 36.76 -5.30 -18.93
C GLY A 368 36.81 -6.19 -17.68
N ARG A 369 37.04 -7.50 -17.83
CA ARG A 369 37.07 -8.44 -16.70
C ARG A 369 38.30 -8.19 -15.83
N GLN A 370 38.10 -7.97 -14.52
CA GLN A 370 39.20 -8.06 -13.57
C GLN A 370 39.65 -9.54 -13.42
N ARG A 371 40.96 -9.79 -13.49
CA ARG A 371 41.58 -11.05 -13.04
C ARG A 371 41.98 -10.91 -11.58
N ARG A 372 41.02 -10.94 -10.65
CA ARG A 372 41.31 -10.95 -9.20
C ARG A 372 40.60 -12.12 -8.51
N LEU A 373 41.24 -12.66 -7.48
CA LEU A 373 40.80 -13.83 -6.70
C LEU A 373 39.88 -13.42 -5.54
N TYR A 374 38.73 -12.80 -5.84
CA TYR A 374 37.71 -12.50 -4.83
C TYR A 374 36.31 -12.70 -5.41
N VAL A 375 35.32 -12.88 -4.53
CA VAL A 375 33.90 -12.91 -4.89
C VAL A 375 33.38 -11.47 -4.91
N PRO A 376 32.97 -10.94 -6.08
CA PRO A 376 32.46 -9.58 -6.14
C PRO A 376 31.09 -9.50 -5.47
N LEU A 377 30.84 -8.42 -4.74
CA LEU A 377 29.55 -8.11 -4.13
C LEU A 377 29.13 -6.70 -4.57
N THR A 378 27.91 -6.56 -5.07
CA THR A 378 27.33 -5.26 -5.40
C THR A 378 26.08 -5.05 -4.56
N VAL A 379 26.01 -3.90 -3.89
CA VAL A 379 24.86 -3.50 -3.08
C VAL A 379 24.26 -2.23 -3.67
N TRP A 380 22.97 -2.27 -4.00
CA TRP A 380 22.21 -1.15 -4.53
C TRP A 380 21.23 -0.62 -3.50
N ASN A 381 21.27 0.69 -3.27
CA ASN A 381 20.29 1.40 -2.45
C ASN A 381 19.35 2.24 -3.31
N THR A 382 18.08 2.24 -2.93
CA THR A 382 17.01 3.06 -3.53
C THR A 382 16.24 3.86 -2.48
N ASN A 383 16.73 3.86 -1.24
CA ASN A 383 16.09 4.52 -0.10
C ASN A 383 16.99 5.68 0.40
N PRO A 384 16.67 6.94 0.05
CA PRO A 384 17.52 8.07 0.40
C PRO A 384 17.52 8.38 1.91
N ALA A 385 16.50 7.94 2.66
CA ALA A 385 16.37 8.19 4.09
C ALA A 385 17.18 7.20 4.94
N CYS A 386 17.50 6.01 4.43
CA CYS A 386 18.24 4.98 5.15
C CYS A 386 19.57 4.66 4.45
N ARG A 387 20.62 5.40 4.83
CA ARG A 387 21.98 5.22 4.28
C ARG A 387 22.82 4.25 5.08
N GLN A 388 22.69 4.23 6.41
CA GLN A 388 23.39 3.26 7.27
C GLN A 388 22.41 2.15 7.67
N VAL A 389 22.56 0.97 7.08
CA VAL A 389 21.60 -0.13 7.25
C VAL A 389 22.30 -1.49 7.28
N PRO A 390 21.72 -2.49 7.98
CA PRO A 390 22.20 -3.85 7.87
C PRO A 390 21.90 -4.41 6.47
N VAL A 391 22.91 -5.08 5.92
CA VAL A 391 22.82 -5.80 4.64
C VAL A 391 23.19 -7.25 4.90
N GLU A 392 22.40 -8.16 4.36
CA GLU A 392 22.70 -9.58 4.36
C GLU A 392 22.89 -10.10 2.94
N VAL A 393 23.86 -10.99 2.77
CA VAL A 393 24.09 -11.67 1.50
C VAL A 393 24.52 -13.10 1.73
N GLU A 394 23.97 -14.01 0.93
CA GLU A 394 24.35 -15.41 0.92
C GLU A 394 25.05 -15.74 -0.40
N CYS A 395 26.29 -16.23 -0.33
CA CYS A 395 27.12 -16.46 -1.50
C CYS A 395 27.97 -17.73 -1.39
N MET A 396 28.43 -18.20 -2.55
CA MET A 396 29.52 -19.18 -2.64
C MET A 396 30.83 -18.50 -2.27
N VAL A 397 31.64 -19.12 -1.40
CA VAL A 397 32.92 -18.55 -0.92
C VAL A 397 34.09 -18.71 -1.89
N ASP A 398 34.03 -19.70 -2.80
CA ASP A 398 35.04 -19.93 -3.85
C ASP A 398 34.43 -20.77 -4.99
N TYR A 399 35.03 -20.71 -6.18
CA TYR A 399 34.76 -21.58 -7.32
C TYR A 399 35.13 -23.05 -7.04
N ARG A 400 36.05 -23.31 -6.10
CA ARG A 400 36.33 -24.65 -5.54
C ARG A 400 36.81 -24.56 -4.07
N PRO A 401 35.94 -24.73 -3.06
CA PRO A 401 36.39 -24.75 -1.66
C PRO A 401 37.43 -25.87 -1.45
N LYS A 402 38.50 -25.61 -0.70
CA LYS A 402 39.28 -26.69 -0.10
C LYS A 402 38.33 -27.41 0.87
N TRP A 403 38.04 -28.70 0.63
CA TRP A 403 37.14 -29.52 1.45
C TRP A 403 37.63 -29.76 2.90
N LYS A 404 38.85 -29.30 3.22
CA LYS A 404 39.52 -29.47 4.50
C LYS A 404 40.06 -28.10 4.96
N GLY A 405 40.19 -27.92 6.26
CA GLY A 405 40.66 -26.68 6.89
C GLY A 405 39.51 -25.80 7.40
N GLU A 406 39.87 -24.85 8.25
CA GLU A 406 38.95 -23.84 8.78
C GLU A 406 39.11 -22.56 7.97
N TRP A 407 37.98 -21.94 7.63
CA TRP A 407 37.92 -20.79 6.75
C TRP A 407 36.92 -19.78 7.28
N HIS A 408 37.19 -18.50 7.06
CA HIS A 408 36.27 -17.41 7.35
C HIS A 408 36.23 -16.40 6.20
N LEU A 409 35.13 -15.66 6.14
CA LEU A 409 34.94 -14.60 5.16
C LEU A 409 35.47 -13.27 5.67
N GLN A 410 36.21 -12.59 4.81
CA GLN A 410 36.55 -11.19 4.96
C GLN A 410 35.80 -10.37 3.91
N LEU A 411 35.14 -9.30 4.36
CA LEU A 411 34.54 -8.29 3.51
C LEU A 411 35.48 -7.08 3.46
N ALA A 412 35.67 -6.49 2.27
CA ALA A 412 36.44 -5.27 2.11
C ALA A 412 35.88 -4.37 1.00
N SER A 413 36.23 -3.08 1.03
CA SER A 413 36.04 -2.16 -0.10
C SER A 413 36.83 -2.66 -1.33
N LEU A 414 36.51 -2.18 -2.53
CA LEU A 414 37.32 -2.50 -3.72
C LEU A 414 38.78 -2.01 -3.61
N ASP A 415 39.03 -1.03 -2.75
CA ASP A 415 40.36 -0.46 -2.48
C ASP A 415 41.16 -1.28 -1.45
N GLY A 416 40.51 -2.22 -0.74
CA GLY A 416 41.16 -3.14 0.20
C GLY A 416 40.85 -2.90 1.67
N ASP A 417 40.06 -1.88 2.00
CA ASP A 417 39.74 -1.54 3.37
C ASP A 417 38.78 -2.56 3.98
N GLY A 418 39.20 -3.20 5.08
CA GLY A 418 38.41 -4.22 5.76
C GLY A 418 37.12 -3.67 6.34
N ILE A 419 36.01 -4.38 6.13
CA ILE A 419 34.69 -4.07 6.65
C ILE A 419 34.29 -5.15 7.64
N VAL A 420 33.83 -4.73 8.82
CA VAL A 420 33.32 -5.66 9.82
C VAL A 420 32.07 -6.33 9.28
N CYS A 421 32.09 -7.66 9.21
CA CYS A 421 30.93 -8.49 8.91
C CYS A 421 30.69 -9.52 10.01
N GLN A 422 29.64 -10.31 9.89
CA GLN A 422 29.31 -11.43 10.78
C GLN A 422 28.87 -12.58 9.89
N GLU A 423 29.48 -13.74 10.05
CA GLU A 423 29.04 -14.96 9.35
C GLU A 423 27.88 -15.58 10.12
N GLU A 424 26.85 -15.99 9.39
CA GLU A 424 25.63 -16.59 9.96
C GLU A 424 25.31 -17.90 9.25
N GLN A 425 24.42 -18.70 9.85
CA GLN A 425 23.88 -19.90 9.20
C GLN A 425 23.15 -19.52 7.90
N PRO A 426 23.59 -20.02 6.73
CA PRO A 426 22.86 -19.84 5.47
C PRO A 426 21.55 -20.63 5.47
N GLU A 427 20.67 -20.31 4.53
CA GLU A 427 19.42 -21.05 4.31
C GLU A 427 19.69 -22.52 3.93
N SER A 428 20.78 -22.76 3.19
CA SER A 428 21.24 -24.12 2.93
C SER A 428 21.74 -24.80 4.21
N ILE A 429 21.06 -25.87 4.60
CA ILE A 429 21.43 -26.72 5.76
C ILE A 429 22.44 -27.81 5.40
N LEU A 430 22.99 -27.80 4.19
CA LEU A 430 24.03 -28.74 3.81
C LEU A 430 25.27 -28.48 4.67
N PRO A 431 25.96 -29.53 5.16
CA PRO A 431 27.05 -29.40 6.14
C PRO A 431 28.37 -28.91 5.49
N PHE A 432 28.28 -28.17 4.39
CA PHE A 432 29.45 -27.80 3.61
C PHE A 432 29.90 -26.36 3.86
N ALA A 433 31.21 -26.16 3.87
CA ALA A 433 31.82 -24.88 4.19
C ALA A 433 31.70 -23.80 3.08
N TRP A 434 31.09 -24.13 1.94
CA TRP A 434 31.18 -23.31 0.73
C TRP A 434 30.03 -22.35 0.47
N ARG A 435 28.89 -22.58 1.11
CA ARG A 435 27.80 -21.62 1.15
C ARG A 435 27.88 -20.90 2.49
N ARG A 436 27.89 -19.57 2.45
CA ARG A 436 27.96 -18.72 3.63
C ARG A 436 27.00 -17.56 3.51
N LYS A 437 26.42 -17.19 4.65
CA LYS A 437 25.69 -15.94 4.81
C LYS A 437 26.59 -14.98 5.59
N ILE A 438 26.68 -13.74 5.12
CA ILE A 438 27.30 -12.65 5.87
C ILE A 438 26.29 -11.53 6.10
N ALA A 439 26.31 -10.95 7.28
CA ALA A 439 25.66 -9.70 7.63
C ALA A 439 26.71 -8.61 7.89
N PHE A 440 26.45 -7.37 7.51
CA PHE A 440 27.31 -6.23 7.82
C PHE A 440 26.49 -4.93 7.85
N MET A 441 27.01 -3.91 8.52
CA MET A 441 26.45 -2.56 8.44
C MET A 441 27.06 -1.85 7.24
N ALA A 442 26.23 -1.51 6.25
CA ALA A 442 26.65 -0.80 5.06
C ALA A 442 26.38 0.70 5.21
N GLU A 443 27.34 1.54 4.79
CA GLU A 443 27.15 2.97 4.57
C GLU A 443 26.91 3.17 3.08
N LEU A 444 25.66 3.41 2.68
CA LEU A 444 25.21 3.42 1.29
C LEU A 444 24.99 4.86 0.76
N PRO A 445 25.14 5.09 -0.56
CA PRO A 445 24.62 6.29 -1.20
C PRO A 445 23.11 6.38 -1.05
N ALA A 446 22.54 7.59 -1.19
CA ALA A 446 21.10 7.79 -1.07
C ALA A 446 20.31 6.95 -2.11
N VAL A 447 20.62 7.13 -3.39
CA VAL A 447 20.22 6.21 -4.45
C VAL A 447 21.44 5.94 -5.32
N GLY A 448 21.86 4.67 -5.39
CA GLY A 448 23.12 4.33 -6.02
C GLY A 448 23.62 2.94 -5.64
N CYS A 449 24.91 2.69 -5.85
CA CYS A 449 25.52 1.41 -5.50
C CYS A 449 26.91 1.53 -4.91
N ILE A 450 27.25 0.53 -4.09
CA ILE A 450 28.61 0.27 -3.62
C ILE A 450 29.00 -1.15 -3.98
N ARG A 451 30.29 -1.33 -4.25
CA ARG A 451 30.91 -2.59 -4.59
C ARG A 451 31.93 -2.97 -3.55
N TYR A 452 31.91 -4.25 -3.20
CA TYR A 452 32.79 -4.86 -2.21
C TYR A 452 33.48 -6.07 -2.83
N GLN A 453 34.57 -6.48 -2.18
CA GLN A 453 35.20 -7.78 -2.39
C GLN A 453 34.97 -8.66 -1.17
N VAL A 454 34.58 -9.91 -1.43
CA VAL A 454 34.49 -10.96 -0.42
C VAL A 454 35.64 -11.94 -0.67
N GLN A 455 36.45 -12.16 0.34
CA GLN A 455 37.61 -13.05 0.30
C GLN A 455 37.44 -14.16 1.33
N CYS A 456 37.99 -15.33 1.01
CA CYS A 456 38.03 -16.48 1.91
C CYS A 456 39.45 -16.58 2.50
N LEU A 457 39.56 -16.52 3.82
CA LEU A 457 40.83 -16.60 4.54
C LEU A 457 40.91 -17.88 5.37
N GLU A 458 42.10 -18.47 5.46
CA GLU A 458 42.36 -19.66 6.28
C GLU A 458 42.46 -19.28 7.76
N GLY A 459 41.92 -20.14 8.62
CA GLY A 459 41.96 -20.00 10.08
C GLY A 459 40.62 -19.61 10.70
N GLN A 460 40.58 -19.67 12.03
CA GLN A 460 39.40 -19.31 12.81
C GLN A 460 39.27 -17.80 12.93
N ARG A 461 38.03 -17.32 12.81
CA ARG A 461 37.70 -15.94 13.09
C ARG A 461 37.44 -15.75 14.58
N VAL A 462 37.96 -14.66 15.14
CA VAL A 462 37.62 -14.25 16.51
C VAL A 462 36.25 -13.58 16.49
N ALA A 463 35.25 -14.25 17.05
CA ALA A 463 33.95 -13.64 17.31
C ALA A 463 34.09 -12.57 18.39
N ARG A 464 33.53 -11.38 18.14
CA ARG A 464 33.42 -10.30 19.13
C ARG A 464 31.95 -10.01 19.31
N SER A 465 31.46 -10.13 20.55
CA SER A 465 30.12 -9.68 20.89
C SER A 465 30.10 -8.16 21.06
N SER A 466 28.94 -7.56 20.83
CA SER A 466 28.69 -6.13 21.00
C SER A 466 27.36 -5.90 21.68
N THR A 467 27.27 -4.81 22.43
CA THR A 467 26.02 -4.39 23.08
C THR A 467 25.10 -3.72 22.06
N PRO A 468 23.77 -3.96 22.11
CA PRO A 468 22.81 -3.24 21.27
C PRO A 468 22.87 -1.72 21.45
N MET A 469 22.53 -0.99 20.39
CA MET A 469 22.43 0.48 20.39
C MET A 469 21.23 0.96 21.20
N LEU A 470 20.10 0.25 21.13
CA LEU A 470 18.96 0.48 22.01
C LEU A 470 19.16 -0.25 23.33
N THR A 471 19.05 0.49 24.43
CA THR A 471 19.16 -0.07 25.78
C THR A 471 17.85 -0.78 26.14
N LEU A 472 17.93 -2.09 26.38
CA LEU A 472 16.77 -2.94 26.62
C LEU A 472 17.07 -4.05 27.63
N LYS A 473 16.02 -4.61 28.23
CA LYS A 473 16.09 -5.86 29.02
C LYS A 473 15.14 -6.87 28.43
N MET A 474 15.52 -8.15 28.51
CA MET A 474 14.77 -9.26 27.93
C MET A 474 14.71 -10.41 28.91
N ASP A 475 13.57 -11.08 28.99
CA ASP A 475 13.42 -12.32 29.73
C ASP A 475 13.96 -13.48 28.87
N GLU A 476 14.96 -14.19 29.37
CA GLU A 476 15.63 -15.24 28.60
C GLU A 476 14.76 -16.48 28.41
N ARG A 477 13.78 -16.71 29.29
CA ARG A 477 12.91 -17.90 29.25
C ARG A 477 11.91 -17.82 28.11
N ASP A 478 11.38 -16.64 27.85
CA ASP A 478 10.35 -16.44 26.83
C ASP A 478 10.80 -15.60 25.63
N GLY A 479 11.94 -14.92 25.73
CA GLY A 479 12.50 -14.10 24.65
C GLY A 479 11.80 -12.75 24.47
N PHE A 480 10.91 -12.34 25.38
CA PHE A 480 10.23 -11.05 25.31
C PHE A 480 11.06 -9.93 25.96
N ILE A 481 11.04 -8.77 25.32
CA ILE A 481 11.63 -7.54 25.88
C ILE A 481 10.70 -7.03 26.97
N THR A 482 11.25 -6.76 28.15
CA THR A 482 10.54 -6.31 29.35
C THR A 482 10.76 -4.84 29.68
N SER A 483 11.76 -4.21 29.06
CA SER A 483 12.14 -2.80 29.26
C SER A 483 12.83 -2.30 27.99
N LEU A 484 12.48 -1.09 27.55
CA LEU A 484 13.09 -0.40 26.42
C LEU A 484 13.29 1.07 26.75
N ASP A 485 14.54 1.50 26.74
CA ASP A 485 14.93 2.88 27.04
C ASP A 485 15.08 3.70 25.75
N ALA A 486 14.65 4.97 25.79
CA ALA A 486 14.77 5.91 24.67
C ALA A 486 16.19 6.50 24.45
N GLY A 487 17.21 5.91 25.07
CA GLY A 487 18.64 6.23 24.91
C GLY A 487 19.23 7.13 26.01
N ASP A 488 18.46 7.50 27.03
CA ASP A 488 18.81 8.50 28.04
C ASP A 488 18.09 8.32 29.39
N GLY A 489 17.65 7.10 29.72
CA GLY A 489 17.02 6.78 31.02
C GLY A 489 15.48 6.82 31.00
N ARG A 490 14.87 7.03 29.83
CA ARG A 490 13.41 7.10 29.65
C ARG A 490 12.85 5.74 29.25
N GLU A 491 12.23 5.05 30.20
CA GLU A 491 11.51 3.79 29.95
C GLU A 491 10.27 4.03 29.09
N CYS A 492 10.11 3.23 28.03
CA CYS A 492 8.99 3.34 27.09
C CYS A 492 7.89 2.30 27.35
N LEU A 493 8.20 1.17 27.99
CA LEU A 493 7.30 0.04 28.16
C LEU A 493 6.71 -0.02 29.56
N SER A 494 5.44 -0.41 29.66
CA SER A 494 4.77 -0.74 30.92
C SER A 494 4.60 -2.25 31.13
N GLY A 495 5.01 -3.06 30.16
CA GLY A 495 4.97 -4.52 30.20
C GLY A 495 5.78 -5.17 29.06
N LYS A 496 5.54 -6.47 28.83
CA LYS A 496 6.26 -7.25 27.80
C LYS A 496 5.89 -6.80 26.38
N LEU A 497 6.89 -6.63 25.53
CA LEU A 497 6.75 -6.20 24.15
C LEU A 497 6.36 -7.35 23.21
N LEU A 498 5.31 -7.14 22.40
CA LEU A 498 4.80 -8.05 21.37
C LEU A 498 4.32 -9.41 21.89
N VAL A 499 3.63 -9.43 23.03
CA VAL A 499 3.02 -10.66 23.55
C VAL A 499 1.92 -11.14 22.60
N PRO A 500 1.96 -12.38 22.07
CA PRO A 500 0.93 -12.91 21.18
C PRO A 500 -0.33 -13.33 21.95
N MET A 501 -1.42 -12.62 21.67
CA MET A 501 -2.74 -12.80 22.27
C MET A 501 -3.71 -13.41 21.26
N VAL A 502 -4.59 -14.28 21.74
CA VAL A 502 -5.68 -14.85 20.97
C VAL A 502 -6.99 -14.26 21.47
N VAL A 503 -7.72 -13.65 20.54
CA VAL A 503 -8.96 -12.92 20.77
C VAL A 503 -10.11 -13.65 20.07
N GLU A 504 -11.30 -13.64 20.68
CA GLU A 504 -12.53 -14.14 20.06
C GLU A 504 -12.88 -13.32 18.79
N ASP A 505 -13.26 -13.98 17.69
CA ASP A 505 -13.76 -13.31 16.49
C ASP A 505 -14.91 -14.14 15.91
N ASP A 506 -16.12 -13.87 16.41
CA ASP A 506 -17.36 -14.48 15.94
C ASP A 506 -17.98 -13.72 14.74
N GLY A 507 -17.29 -12.70 14.24
CA GLY A 507 -17.69 -11.90 13.10
C GLY A 507 -17.86 -12.72 11.80
N ASP A 508 -18.57 -12.11 10.87
CA ASP A 508 -18.65 -12.51 9.46
C ASP A 508 -17.37 -12.11 8.70
N SER A 509 -17.31 -12.33 7.39
CA SER A 509 -16.11 -11.99 6.62
C SER A 509 -15.74 -10.50 6.70
N TRP A 510 -16.73 -9.61 6.77
CA TRP A 510 -16.53 -8.16 6.80
C TRP A 510 -16.28 -7.59 8.20
N GLY A 511 -16.71 -8.27 9.26
CA GLY A 511 -16.76 -7.71 10.61
C GLY A 511 -17.92 -6.72 10.79
N ASN A 512 -19.08 -7.01 10.19
CA ASN A 512 -20.30 -6.24 10.35
C ASN A 512 -20.67 -6.16 11.83
N ASP A 513 -20.99 -4.95 12.31
CA ASP A 513 -21.33 -4.65 13.71
C ASP A 513 -20.23 -5.03 14.74
N CYS A 514 -19.02 -5.36 14.29
CA CYS A 514 -17.89 -5.66 15.16
C CYS A 514 -16.92 -4.48 15.12
N TRP A 515 -16.88 -3.71 16.20
CA TRP A 515 -16.00 -2.53 16.28
C TRP A 515 -14.81 -2.71 17.24
N LYS A 516 -14.90 -3.66 18.17
CA LYS A 516 -13.90 -3.94 19.21
C LYS A 516 -13.53 -5.41 19.20
N TYR A 517 -12.23 -5.71 19.19
CA TYR A 517 -11.69 -7.07 19.28
C TYR A 517 -10.70 -7.16 20.45
N ARG A 518 -11.24 -7.10 21.67
CA ARG A 518 -10.43 -7.12 22.91
C ARG A 518 -10.79 -8.26 23.87
N GLU A 519 -11.76 -9.11 23.53
CA GLU A 519 -12.12 -10.31 24.31
C GLU A 519 -11.02 -11.37 24.22
N LEU A 520 -10.18 -11.42 25.25
CA LEU A 520 -9.05 -12.33 25.32
C LEU A 520 -9.54 -13.75 25.69
N VAL A 521 -9.24 -14.72 24.83
CA VAL A 521 -9.50 -16.14 25.11
C VAL A 521 -8.25 -16.92 25.51
N GLY A 522 -7.07 -16.37 25.22
CA GLY A 522 -5.81 -16.95 25.65
C GLY A 522 -4.58 -16.23 25.11
N GLN A 523 -3.42 -16.74 25.46
CA GLN A 523 -2.12 -16.20 25.06
C GLN A 523 -1.19 -17.36 24.68
N PHE A 524 -0.29 -17.09 23.75
CA PHE A 524 0.76 -18.05 23.43
C PHE A 524 1.69 -18.22 24.63
N LYS A 525 1.99 -19.48 24.96
CA LYS A 525 2.90 -19.83 26.06
C LYS A 525 4.28 -20.13 25.51
N PRO A 526 5.35 -19.60 26.11
CA PRO A 526 6.72 -19.93 25.71
C PRO A 526 7.04 -21.38 26.04
N ASP A 527 7.88 -21.99 25.21
CA ASP A 527 8.62 -23.21 25.54
C ASP A 527 10.03 -22.78 26.01
N PRO A 528 10.31 -22.76 27.34
CA PRO A 528 11.57 -22.25 27.86
C PRO A 528 12.80 -23.04 27.42
N GLU A 529 12.63 -24.32 27.07
CA GLU A 529 13.73 -25.17 26.57
C GLU A 529 14.09 -24.84 25.11
N ARG A 530 13.22 -24.11 24.41
CA ARG A 530 13.38 -23.71 23.01
C ARG A 530 13.57 -22.20 22.84
N SER A 531 14.17 -21.56 23.85
CA SER A 531 14.64 -20.17 23.81
C SER A 531 16.16 -20.14 23.80
N CYS A 532 16.77 -19.65 22.72
CA CYS A 532 18.23 -19.65 22.55
C CYS A 532 18.74 -18.48 21.72
N ILE A 533 20.03 -18.16 21.87
CA ILE A 533 20.75 -17.29 20.93
C ILE A 533 21.14 -18.13 19.72
N VAL A 534 20.62 -17.77 18.55
CA VAL A 534 20.92 -18.42 17.27
C VAL A 534 22.24 -17.90 16.69
N ASP A 535 22.47 -16.60 16.85
CA ASP A 535 23.66 -15.94 16.35
C ASP A 535 24.02 -14.73 17.23
N GLN A 536 25.30 -14.49 17.43
CA GLN A 536 25.81 -13.35 18.18
C GLN A 536 27.18 -12.94 17.65
N GLY A 537 27.27 -11.71 17.18
CA GLY A 537 28.52 -11.15 16.68
C GLY A 537 28.52 -9.63 16.68
N PRO A 538 29.47 -9.02 15.95
CA PRO A 538 29.70 -7.58 15.98
C PRO A 538 28.67 -6.77 15.18
N ILE A 539 27.75 -7.43 14.47
CA ILE A 539 26.75 -6.77 13.62
C ILE A 539 25.35 -6.90 14.21
N ARG A 540 25.00 -8.05 14.75
CA ARG A 540 23.70 -8.27 15.41
C ARG A 540 23.71 -9.47 16.34
N THR A 541 22.76 -9.47 17.25
CA THR A 541 22.38 -10.66 18.04
C THR A 541 21.00 -11.12 17.59
N ILE A 542 20.84 -12.43 17.36
CA ILE A 542 19.58 -13.08 16.97
C ILE A 542 19.20 -14.05 18.09
N ARG A 543 18.14 -13.72 18.84
CA ARG A 543 17.51 -14.67 19.77
C ARG A 543 16.28 -15.28 19.12
N GLN A 544 16.06 -16.57 19.33
CA GLN A 544 14.86 -17.29 18.91
C GLN A 544 14.15 -17.88 20.12
N SER A 545 12.83 -17.86 20.11
CA SER A 545 11.95 -18.52 21.09
C SER A 545 10.77 -19.19 20.38
N LEU A 546 10.35 -20.36 20.87
CA LEU A 546 9.13 -21.02 20.43
C LEU A 546 7.99 -20.71 21.40
N HIS A 547 6.82 -20.41 20.86
CA HIS A 547 5.59 -20.22 21.63
C HIS A 547 4.45 -21.04 21.02
N THR A 548 3.53 -21.54 21.85
CA THR A 548 2.42 -22.39 21.41
C THR A 548 1.08 -21.98 22.01
N PHE A 549 0.01 -22.20 21.26
CA PHE A 549 -1.38 -22.05 21.69
C PHE A 549 -2.24 -23.06 20.93
N ASN A 550 -2.92 -23.98 21.62
CA ASN A 550 -3.75 -25.03 21.00
C ASN A 550 -3.07 -25.73 19.81
N HIS A 551 -3.53 -25.47 18.58
CA HIS A 551 -3.05 -26.08 17.33
C HIS A 551 -2.08 -25.17 16.57
N SER A 552 -1.65 -24.09 17.20
CA SER A 552 -0.87 -23.02 16.61
C SER A 552 0.47 -22.83 17.31
N SER A 553 1.47 -22.36 16.58
CA SER A 553 2.82 -22.09 17.10
C SER A 553 3.46 -20.86 16.46
N ILE A 554 4.36 -20.20 17.19
CA ILE A 554 5.12 -19.04 16.73
C ILE A 554 6.59 -19.28 17.04
N ILE A 555 7.43 -19.26 16.00
CA ILE A 555 8.87 -19.07 16.15
C ILE A 555 9.12 -17.57 16.06
N LEU A 556 9.45 -16.96 17.20
CA LEU A 556 9.75 -15.53 17.33
C LEU A 556 11.27 -15.35 17.32
N LYS A 557 11.79 -14.61 16.34
CA LYS A 557 13.18 -14.14 16.32
C LYS A 557 13.24 -12.66 16.66
N THR A 558 14.00 -12.31 17.68
CA THR A 558 14.30 -10.94 18.10
C THR A 558 15.74 -10.62 17.69
N ILE A 559 15.92 -9.55 16.92
CA ILE A 559 17.20 -9.14 16.34
C ILE A 559 17.54 -7.75 16.84
N THR A 560 18.73 -7.61 17.43
CA THR A 560 19.23 -6.35 17.97
C THR A 560 20.57 -5.98 17.34
N TYR A 561 20.79 -4.69 17.17
CA TYR A 561 21.93 -4.15 16.43
C TYR A 561 22.75 -3.21 17.31
N PRO A 562 24.10 -3.26 17.28
CA PRO A 562 24.98 -2.38 18.05
C PRO A 562 25.17 -0.99 17.42
N ALA A 563 24.86 -0.84 16.12
CA ALA A 563 25.05 0.39 15.34
C ALA A 563 23.78 0.80 14.57
N TRP A 564 22.62 0.30 14.97
CA TRP A 564 21.34 0.68 14.35
C TRP A 564 20.24 0.75 15.43
N PRO A 565 19.52 1.88 15.58
CA PRO A 565 18.60 2.10 16.70
C PRO A 565 17.23 1.45 16.44
N VAL A 566 17.23 0.17 16.12
CA VAL A 566 16.05 -0.62 15.74
C VAL A 566 16.12 -1.99 16.39
N ILE A 567 14.98 -2.48 16.88
CA ILE A 567 14.75 -3.90 17.17
C ILE A 567 13.96 -4.48 16.01
N GLU A 568 14.47 -5.53 15.38
CA GLU A 568 13.78 -6.24 14.32
C GLU A 568 13.19 -7.55 14.86
N TYR A 569 11.94 -7.82 14.50
CA TYR A 569 11.24 -9.05 14.82
C TYR A 569 10.91 -9.81 13.54
N ASN A 570 11.25 -11.10 13.51
CA ASN A 570 10.86 -12.03 12.45
C ASN A 570 10.07 -13.19 13.07
N LEU A 571 8.76 -13.23 12.79
CA LEU A 571 7.84 -14.24 13.30
C LEU A 571 7.50 -15.22 12.18
N ARG A 572 7.71 -16.51 12.44
CA ARG A 572 7.12 -17.60 11.64
C ARG A 572 5.99 -18.22 12.44
N ILE A 573 4.76 -17.97 11.99
CA ILE A 573 3.52 -18.35 12.65
C ILE A 573 2.92 -19.53 11.87
N ASN A 574 2.63 -20.64 12.55
CA ASN A 574 1.75 -21.68 12.06
C ASN A 574 0.41 -21.53 12.79
N TRP A 575 -0.61 -21.06 12.08
CA TRP A 575 -1.91 -20.66 12.64
C TRP A 575 -2.99 -21.62 12.18
N ASN A 576 -3.64 -22.32 13.11
CA ASN A 576 -4.70 -23.29 12.80
C ASN A 576 -5.97 -23.11 13.64
N GLU A 577 -6.13 -21.94 14.28
CA GLU A 577 -7.37 -21.63 15.00
C GLU A 577 -8.48 -21.22 14.01
N THR A 578 -9.74 -21.35 14.44
CA THR A 578 -10.95 -20.97 13.68
C THR A 578 -11.76 -19.95 14.47
N ARG A 579 -12.31 -18.91 13.82
CA ARG A 579 -13.08 -17.84 14.48
C ARG A 579 -12.30 -17.17 15.62
N LYS A 580 -11.00 -16.98 15.40
CA LYS A 580 -10.07 -16.31 16.31
C LYS A 580 -9.26 -15.27 15.57
N ARG A 581 -8.79 -14.28 16.33
CA ARG A 581 -7.82 -13.28 15.87
C ARG A 581 -6.53 -13.38 16.68
N LEU A 582 -5.39 -13.32 15.99
CA LEU A 582 -4.08 -13.17 16.61
C LEU A 582 -3.73 -11.68 16.69
N LYS A 583 -3.46 -11.18 17.89
CA LYS A 583 -2.94 -9.82 18.12
C LYS A 583 -1.61 -9.84 18.84
N LEU A 584 -0.77 -8.84 18.62
CA LEU A 584 0.46 -8.62 19.39
C LEU A 584 0.26 -7.41 20.31
N SER A 585 0.37 -7.63 21.63
CA SER A 585 0.24 -6.59 22.65
C SER A 585 1.55 -5.81 22.83
N ILE A 586 1.44 -4.48 22.91
CA ILE A 586 2.53 -3.54 23.13
C ILE A 586 2.07 -2.56 24.23
N PRO A 587 2.23 -2.92 25.51
CA PRO A 587 1.91 -2.04 26.63
C PRO A 587 3.01 -0.98 26.82
N THR A 588 2.63 0.29 26.76
CA THR A 588 3.58 1.41 26.87
C THR A 588 3.27 2.30 28.08
N VAL A 589 4.22 3.17 28.46
CA VAL A 589 4.00 4.16 29.54
C VAL A 589 3.27 5.43 29.07
N PHE A 590 3.05 5.58 27.76
CA PHE A 590 2.51 6.80 27.18
C PHE A 590 1.02 6.95 27.51
N LYS A 591 0.66 8.10 28.09
CA LYS A 591 -0.74 8.48 28.38
C LYS A 591 -1.30 9.35 27.25
N SER A 592 -1.26 8.84 26.02
CA SER A 592 -1.76 9.56 24.85
C SER A 592 -3.24 9.27 24.62
N ASP A 593 -4.00 10.28 24.18
CA ASP A 593 -5.40 10.14 23.74
C ASP A 593 -5.52 9.57 22.32
N SER A 594 -4.38 9.45 21.63
CA SER A 594 -4.32 9.06 20.23
C SER A 594 -2.96 8.47 19.82
N LEU A 595 -2.99 7.72 18.74
CA LEU A 595 -1.84 7.11 18.07
C LEU A 595 -1.72 7.71 16.66
N LEU A 596 -0.53 8.19 16.27
CA LEU A 596 -0.31 8.69 14.91
C LEU A 596 -0.06 7.49 13.97
N CYS A 597 -0.88 7.33 12.94
CA CYS A 597 -0.77 6.25 11.96
C CYS A 597 -0.52 6.81 10.57
N GLU A 598 0.35 6.15 9.80
CA GLU A 598 0.46 6.40 8.37
C GLU A 598 -0.88 6.13 7.67
N VAL A 599 -1.22 6.95 6.68
CA VAL A 599 -2.32 6.69 5.73
C VAL A 599 -1.87 7.10 4.33
N PRO A 600 -2.51 6.60 3.26
CA PRO A 600 -2.15 7.01 1.90
C PRO A 600 -2.20 8.54 1.74
N GLY A 601 -1.04 9.15 1.49
CA GLY A 601 -0.93 10.61 1.31
C GLY A 601 -0.65 11.41 2.59
N GLY A 602 -0.38 10.78 3.73
CA GLY A 602 0.09 11.46 4.93
C GLY A 602 0.02 10.61 6.20
N ALA A 603 -0.36 11.21 7.33
CA ALA A 603 -0.59 10.50 8.58
C ALA A 603 -1.72 11.17 9.38
N ILE A 604 -2.48 10.38 10.15
CA ILE A 604 -3.62 10.83 10.94
C ILE A 604 -3.58 10.23 12.36
N LYS A 605 -4.18 10.93 13.32
CA LYS A 605 -4.35 10.45 14.68
C LYS A 605 -5.56 9.52 14.77
N ARG A 606 -5.36 8.30 15.28
CA ARG A 606 -6.42 7.36 15.69
C ARG A 606 -6.66 7.47 17.19
N PRO A 607 -7.93 7.51 17.65
CA PRO A 607 -8.26 7.69 19.07
C PRO A 607 -7.90 6.45 19.92
N ALA A 608 -7.74 6.67 21.22
CA ALA A 608 -7.54 5.62 22.23
C ALA A 608 -8.87 5.03 22.74
N ASP A 609 -9.75 4.57 21.85
CA ASP A 609 -11.13 4.11 22.16
C ASP A 609 -11.27 2.58 22.32
N GLY A 610 -10.17 1.84 22.10
CA GLY A 610 -10.15 0.37 22.07
C GLY A 610 -10.86 -0.25 20.88
N GLU A 611 -11.20 0.54 19.87
CA GLU A 611 -11.84 0.10 18.64
C GLU A 611 -10.81 -0.22 17.56
N GLU A 612 -11.20 -1.04 16.59
CA GLU A 612 -10.33 -1.42 15.48
C GLU A 612 -10.24 -0.27 14.46
N HIS A 613 -9.01 0.16 14.20
CA HIS A 613 -8.68 1.21 13.26
C HIS A 613 -7.74 0.71 12.18
N VAL A 614 -7.80 1.34 11.01
CA VAL A 614 -6.90 1.09 9.89
C VAL A 614 -5.66 1.99 9.95
N GLN A 615 -4.50 1.40 9.64
CA GLN A 615 -3.21 2.05 9.48
C GLN A 615 -2.49 1.61 8.19
N GLY A 616 -1.52 2.42 7.76
CA GLY A 616 -0.53 2.06 6.75
C GLY A 616 0.62 1.23 7.34
N ARG A 617 1.86 1.63 7.03
CA ARG A 617 3.05 0.81 7.29
C ARG A 617 3.66 1.05 8.67
N TRP A 618 3.27 2.12 9.37
CA TRP A 618 3.78 2.45 10.68
C TRP A 618 2.76 3.20 11.55
N CYS A 619 2.94 3.09 12.86
CA CYS A 619 2.27 3.91 13.86
C CYS A 619 3.26 4.37 14.95
N MET A 620 2.95 5.50 15.58
CA MET A 620 3.83 6.16 16.54
C MET A 620 3.04 6.78 17.70
N LEU A 621 3.53 6.56 18.91
CA LEU A 621 3.18 7.31 20.11
C LEU A 621 4.19 8.43 20.34
N GLU A 622 3.67 9.59 20.70
CA GLU A 622 4.46 10.74 21.12
C GLU A 622 3.98 11.20 22.50
N GLY A 623 4.92 11.47 23.41
CA GLY A 623 4.60 11.99 24.73
C GLY A 623 5.79 12.62 25.43
N SER A 624 5.57 13.08 26.67
CA SER A 624 6.64 13.61 27.53
C SER A 624 6.97 12.61 28.63
N ILE A 625 8.20 12.12 28.66
CA ILE A 625 8.72 11.24 29.71
C ILE A 625 9.88 11.99 30.39
N ASN A 626 9.78 12.20 31.70
CA ASN A 626 10.74 12.99 32.48
C ASN A 626 10.99 14.39 31.90
N GLY A 627 9.95 15.03 31.34
CA GLY A 627 10.02 16.39 30.77
C GLY A 627 10.62 16.47 29.36
N ARG A 628 10.94 15.35 28.71
CA ARG A 628 11.49 15.30 27.34
C ARG A 628 10.51 14.66 26.37
N ARG A 629 10.41 15.23 25.16
CA ARG A 629 9.60 14.67 24.06
C ARG A 629 10.20 13.34 23.62
N THR A 630 9.40 12.29 23.70
CA THR A 630 9.80 10.91 23.44
C THR A 630 8.87 10.31 22.41
N GLY A 631 9.45 9.60 21.44
CA GLY A 631 8.73 8.83 20.45
C GLY A 631 8.92 7.34 20.66
N PHE A 632 7.87 6.57 20.46
CA PHE A 632 7.91 5.11 20.33
C PHE A 632 7.14 4.73 19.08
N ALA A 633 7.73 3.92 18.20
CA ALA A 633 7.11 3.57 16.93
C ALA A 633 7.22 2.09 16.59
N LEU A 634 6.18 1.62 15.91
CA LEU A 634 6.07 0.30 15.30
C LEU A 634 5.99 0.46 13.79
N ILE A 635 6.83 -0.26 13.06
CA ILE A 635 6.80 -0.38 11.61
C ILE A 635 6.45 -1.83 11.27
N ASN A 636 5.49 -2.02 10.36
CA ASN A 636 4.91 -3.32 10.03
C ASN A 636 5.10 -3.68 8.55
N SER A 637 4.90 -4.95 8.22
CA SER A 637 5.10 -5.51 6.87
C SER A 637 3.80 -5.92 6.18
N GLY A 638 2.68 -5.26 6.49
CA GLY A 638 1.35 -5.51 5.93
C GLY A 638 0.28 -5.86 6.99
N GLN A 639 0.42 -5.33 8.21
CA GLN A 639 -0.57 -5.42 9.28
C GLN A 639 -1.31 -4.09 9.37
N HIS A 640 -2.49 -4.03 8.75
CA HIS A 640 -3.25 -2.79 8.62
C HIS A 640 -4.27 -2.54 9.74
N GLY A 641 -4.63 -3.57 10.51
CA GLY A 641 -5.53 -3.44 11.66
C GLY A 641 -4.76 -3.24 12.97
N LEU A 642 -5.25 -2.33 13.82
CA LEU A 642 -4.84 -2.23 15.21
C LEU A 642 -5.98 -1.70 16.08
N ASP A 643 -5.84 -1.84 17.38
CA ASP A 643 -6.59 -1.05 18.35
C ASP A 643 -5.64 -0.41 19.38
N PHE A 644 -6.06 0.71 19.97
CA PHE A 644 -5.28 1.47 20.96
C PHE A 644 -6.18 1.86 22.13
N GLN A 645 -5.75 1.54 23.34
CA GLN A 645 -6.47 1.90 24.58
C GLN A 645 -5.49 1.93 25.74
N ASP A 646 -5.59 2.93 26.62
CA ASP A 646 -4.84 3.02 27.88
C ASP A 646 -3.32 2.85 27.74
N GLY A 647 -2.73 3.37 26.65
CA GLY A 647 -1.30 3.25 26.38
C GLY A 647 -0.86 1.90 25.79
N GLU A 648 -1.78 0.96 25.56
CA GLU A 648 -1.52 -0.32 24.93
C GLU A 648 -1.91 -0.30 23.44
N ILE A 649 -0.95 -0.55 22.56
CA ILE A 649 -1.21 -0.84 21.15
C ILE A 649 -1.41 -2.35 21.01
N ARG A 650 -2.47 -2.78 20.33
CA ARG A 650 -2.68 -4.18 19.93
C ARG A 650 -2.69 -4.26 18.41
N LEU A 651 -1.59 -4.76 17.84
CA LEU A 651 -1.48 -4.98 16.40
C LEU A 651 -2.26 -6.23 15.99
N SER A 652 -3.23 -6.11 15.07
CA SER A 652 -3.95 -7.26 14.52
C SER A 652 -3.09 -7.94 13.43
N VAL A 653 -2.81 -9.24 13.60
CA VAL A 653 -1.85 -9.96 12.75
C VAL A 653 -2.52 -10.96 11.81
N LEU A 654 -3.43 -11.80 12.33
CA LEU A 654 -4.15 -12.83 11.56
C LEU A 654 -5.59 -12.91 12.03
N ARG A 655 -6.51 -13.24 11.12
CA ARG A 655 -7.93 -13.38 11.41
C ARG A 655 -8.54 -14.58 10.68
N SER A 656 -8.93 -15.61 11.43
CA SER A 656 -9.58 -16.81 10.87
C SER A 656 -11.09 -16.69 10.77
N ALA A 657 -11.57 -15.67 10.07
CA ALA A 657 -12.99 -15.59 9.70
C ALA A 657 -13.29 -16.57 8.56
N PRO A 658 -14.52 -17.07 8.41
CA PRO A 658 -14.89 -17.87 7.24
C PRO A 658 -14.89 -17.01 5.95
N TYR A 659 -14.60 -17.61 4.79
CA TYR A 659 -14.66 -16.92 3.48
C TYR A 659 -16.10 -16.62 3.07
N CYS A 660 -16.35 -15.41 2.54
CA CYS A 660 -17.67 -14.90 2.08
C CYS A 660 -18.86 -15.42 2.90
N HIS A 661 -18.76 -15.30 4.22
CA HIS A 661 -19.78 -15.69 5.17
C HIS A 661 -20.40 -14.43 5.75
N ASP A 662 -21.73 -14.42 5.88
CA ASP A 662 -22.52 -13.38 6.55
C ASP A 662 -23.09 -13.89 7.87
N LYS A 663 -23.30 -12.98 8.84
CA LYS A 663 -23.89 -13.31 10.14
C LYS A 663 -25.27 -13.91 9.94
N GLY A 664 -25.52 -15.07 10.55
CA GLY A 664 -26.80 -15.78 10.47
C GLY A 664 -26.79 -17.05 9.62
N PHE A 665 -25.77 -17.26 8.77
CA PHE A 665 -25.59 -18.53 8.05
C PHE A 665 -24.84 -19.55 8.91
N ILE A 666 -25.39 -20.76 9.06
CA ILE A 666 -24.78 -21.82 9.90
C ILE A 666 -23.70 -22.56 9.10
N ILE A 667 -22.51 -22.68 9.69
CA ILE A 667 -21.38 -23.44 9.12
C ILE A 667 -21.41 -24.86 9.70
N VAL A 668 -22.14 -25.77 9.07
CA VAL A 668 -22.42 -27.09 9.66
C VAL A 668 -21.36 -28.14 9.26
N GLU A 669 -21.05 -28.30 7.97
CA GLU A 669 -20.19 -29.40 7.47
C GLU A 669 -19.17 -28.97 6.39
N PRO A 670 -18.02 -29.66 6.25
CA PRO A 670 -17.15 -29.53 5.09
C PRO A 670 -17.93 -29.73 3.77
N PRO A 671 -17.58 -29.01 2.68
CA PRO A 671 -16.43 -28.12 2.52
C PRO A 671 -16.70 -26.67 2.99
N ALA A 672 -17.81 -26.38 3.67
CA ALA A 672 -18.15 -25.00 4.10
C ALA A 672 -17.25 -24.45 5.24
N ARG A 673 -16.39 -25.29 5.83
CA ARG A 673 -15.40 -24.90 6.86
C ARG A 673 -14.11 -24.37 6.22
N LYS A 674 -14.22 -23.31 5.42
CA LYS A 674 -13.06 -22.59 4.87
C LYS A 674 -12.84 -21.35 5.70
N TYR A 675 -11.71 -21.28 6.37
CA TYR A 675 -11.32 -20.14 7.21
C TYR A 675 -10.09 -19.47 6.64
N MET A 676 -10.12 -18.15 6.60
CA MET A 676 -9.02 -17.31 6.16
C MET A 676 -7.80 -17.49 7.05
N ASP A 677 -6.62 -17.17 6.52
CA ASP A 677 -5.36 -17.05 7.27
C ASP A 677 -4.89 -18.31 8.03
N GLN A 678 -5.43 -19.50 7.75
CA GLN A 678 -4.88 -20.75 8.28
C GLN A 678 -3.59 -21.17 7.54
N GLY A 679 -2.65 -21.77 8.26
CA GLY A 679 -1.35 -22.25 7.75
C GLY A 679 -0.17 -21.37 8.16
N ILE A 680 0.84 -21.27 7.28
CA ILE A 680 2.11 -20.60 7.59
C ILE A 680 2.09 -19.12 7.20
N HIS A 681 2.51 -18.26 8.13
CA HIS A 681 2.64 -16.82 7.95
C HIS A 681 4.03 -16.37 8.41
N GLU A 682 4.62 -15.47 7.64
CA GLU A 682 5.88 -14.81 7.97
C GLU A 682 5.61 -13.32 8.15
N VAL A 683 5.94 -12.79 9.33
CA VAL A 683 5.68 -11.40 9.71
C VAL A 683 6.99 -10.78 10.16
N ARG A 684 7.30 -9.60 9.60
CA ARG A 684 8.44 -8.79 10.01
C ARG A 684 7.97 -7.47 10.62
N LEU A 685 8.55 -7.06 11.73
CA LEU A 685 8.23 -5.80 12.41
C LEU A 685 9.51 -5.11 12.85
N LEU A 686 9.49 -3.78 12.90
CA LEU A 686 10.56 -2.97 13.50
C LEU A 686 9.98 -2.15 14.66
N ILE A 687 10.75 -2.04 15.73
CA ILE A 687 10.48 -1.16 16.86
C ILE A 687 11.64 -0.17 16.99
N THR A 688 11.32 1.10 17.19
CA THR A 688 12.31 2.14 17.52
C THR A 688 11.73 3.10 18.55
N ALA A 689 12.61 3.67 19.37
CA ALA A 689 12.25 4.64 20.40
C ALA A 689 13.38 5.65 20.57
N GLY A 690 13.06 6.87 20.99
CA GLY A 690 14.04 7.94 21.09
C GLY A 690 13.42 9.32 21.25
N ASP A 691 14.16 10.35 20.81
CA ASP A 691 13.60 11.68 20.59
C ASP A 691 12.42 11.61 19.59
N ALA A 692 11.33 12.33 19.90
CA ALA A 692 10.11 12.26 19.12
C ALA A 692 10.30 12.66 17.65
N ASP A 693 11.03 13.74 17.38
CA ASP A 693 11.20 14.24 16.01
C ASP A 693 12.16 13.34 15.22
N ALA A 694 13.24 12.85 15.86
CA ALA A 694 14.16 11.89 15.25
C ALA A 694 13.47 10.57 14.88
N VAL A 695 12.64 10.02 15.78
CA VAL A 695 11.83 8.82 15.50
C VAL A 695 10.91 9.10 14.32
N ARG A 696 10.14 10.20 14.36
CA ARG A 696 9.19 10.57 13.31
C ARG A 696 9.84 10.72 11.93
N ASP A 697 11.05 11.26 11.87
CA ASP A 697 11.80 11.44 10.62
C ASP A 697 12.29 10.14 10.01
N SER A 698 12.48 9.12 10.82
CA SER A 698 12.98 7.81 10.37
C SER A 698 11.88 6.89 9.83
N LEU A 699 10.61 7.10 10.19
CA LEU A 699 9.54 6.10 10.00
C LEU A 699 9.31 5.71 8.54
N ALA A 700 9.25 6.70 7.65
CA ALA A 700 9.07 6.46 6.22
C ALA A 700 10.24 5.67 5.61
N GLY A 701 11.48 6.02 5.98
CA GLY A 701 12.68 5.33 5.56
C GLY A 701 12.75 3.90 6.08
N LEU A 702 12.45 3.67 7.37
CA LEU A 702 12.42 2.34 7.97
C LEU A 702 11.33 1.46 7.34
N ALA A 703 10.15 2.03 7.04
CA ALA A 703 9.07 1.32 6.35
C ALA A 703 9.45 0.94 4.90
N ASP A 704 10.16 1.80 4.19
CA ASP A 704 10.70 1.50 2.86
C ASP A 704 11.76 0.40 2.92
N TRP A 705 12.68 0.47 3.90
CA TRP A 705 13.70 -0.57 4.10
C TRP A 705 13.08 -1.94 4.45
N LEU A 706 12.05 -1.96 5.31
CA LEU A 706 11.37 -3.20 5.70
C LEU A 706 10.68 -3.87 4.51
N SER A 707 10.10 -3.07 3.61
CA SER A 707 9.30 -3.54 2.48
C SER A 707 10.16 -3.92 1.27
N ALA A 708 11.23 -3.16 1.00
CA ALA A 708 12.19 -3.41 -0.09
C ALA A 708 13.62 -2.99 0.36
N PRO A 709 14.35 -3.87 1.05
CA PRO A 709 15.72 -3.57 1.50
C PRO A 709 16.69 -3.37 0.32
N PRO A 710 17.92 -2.88 0.58
CA PRO A 710 18.95 -2.78 -0.45
C PRO A 710 19.20 -4.12 -1.15
N ILE A 711 19.45 -4.06 -2.46
CA ILE A 711 19.68 -5.26 -3.26
C ILE A 711 21.15 -5.63 -3.19
N ALA A 712 21.47 -6.73 -2.53
CA ALA A 712 22.82 -7.29 -2.48
C ALA A 712 22.94 -8.51 -3.40
N LEU A 713 23.88 -8.47 -4.34
CA LEU A 713 24.13 -9.58 -5.25
C LEU A 713 25.63 -9.87 -5.36
N ALA A 714 26.00 -11.09 -4.98
CA ALA A 714 27.35 -11.61 -5.13
C ALA A 714 27.57 -12.23 -6.51
N HIS A 715 28.84 -12.48 -6.87
CA HIS A 715 29.29 -13.16 -8.10
C HIS A 715 29.15 -12.39 -9.41
N LEU A 716 28.42 -11.27 -9.45
CA LEU A 716 28.37 -10.44 -10.65
C LEU A 716 29.75 -9.82 -10.95
N PRO A 717 30.38 -10.12 -12.10
CA PRO A 717 31.71 -9.61 -12.42
C PRO A 717 31.73 -8.08 -12.46
N ILE A 718 32.69 -7.46 -11.79
CA ILE A 718 32.88 -6.00 -11.76
C ILE A 718 33.87 -5.60 -12.85
N GLY A 719 33.43 -4.72 -13.75
CA GLY A 719 34.25 -4.16 -14.80
C GLY A 719 35.42 -3.33 -14.26
N THR A 720 36.57 -3.35 -14.92
CA THR A 720 37.78 -2.59 -14.53
C THR A 720 37.59 -1.07 -14.40
N LYS A 721 36.54 -0.51 -15.01
CA LYS A 721 36.20 0.92 -14.98
C LYS A 721 35.02 1.25 -14.06
N ALA A 722 34.43 0.25 -13.40
CA ALA A 722 33.33 0.49 -12.48
C ALA A 722 33.88 1.11 -11.18
N PRO A 723 33.33 2.24 -10.71
CA PRO A 723 33.80 2.86 -9.47
C PRO A 723 33.43 2.00 -8.25
N SER A 724 34.15 2.17 -7.13
CA SER A 724 33.82 1.53 -5.85
C SER A 724 32.44 1.95 -5.34
N GLU A 725 32.11 3.23 -5.51
CA GLU A 725 30.81 3.82 -5.17
C GLU A 725 30.25 4.64 -6.36
N HIS A 726 28.93 4.64 -6.50
CA HIS A 726 28.21 5.51 -7.42
C HIS A 726 26.93 6.04 -6.78
N GLU A 727 26.88 7.33 -6.46
CA GLU A 727 25.65 8.03 -6.05
C GLU A 727 25.00 8.72 -7.26
N TRP A 728 23.77 8.31 -7.57
CA TRP A 728 23.03 8.84 -8.72
C TRP A 728 22.07 9.95 -8.35
N LEU A 729 21.34 9.78 -7.24
CA LEU A 729 20.28 10.68 -6.81
C LEU A 729 20.35 10.87 -5.29
N THR A 730 20.20 12.11 -4.85
CA THR A 730 20.12 12.50 -3.43
C THR A 730 18.79 13.18 -3.13
N LEU A 731 18.25 12.92 -1.95
CA LEU A 731 17.05 13.56 -1.42
C LEU A 731 17.23 13.74 0.09
N GLU A 732 17.12 14.97 0.57
CA GLU A 732 17.28 15.32 1.98
C GLU A 732 16.22 16.34 2.42
N PRO A 733 15.80 16.35 3.69
CA PRO A 733 16.20 15.45 4.79
C PRO A 733 15.45 14.09 4.76
N GLY A 734 15.74 13.22 5.73
CA GLY A 734 15.18 11.86 5.81
C GLY A 734 13.65 11.78 5.97
N ASN A 735 12.99 12.88 6.36
CA ASN A 735 11.53 12.99 6.40
C ASN A 735 10.90 13.35 5.03
N VAL A 736 11.66 13.22 3.94
CA VAL A 736 11.16 13.33 2.57
C VAL A 736 11.39 12.00 1.86
N ARG A 737 10.29 11.35 1.47
CA ARG A 737 10.27 10.03 0.87
C ARG A 737 10.16 10.10 -0.66
N LEU A 738 10.89 9.24 -1.37
CA LEU A 738 10.66 9.02 -2.81
C LEU A 738 9.44 8.11 -3.03
N LEU A 739 8.49 8.58 -3.82
CA LEU A 739 7.32 7.79 -4.24
C LEU A 739 7.54 7.15 -5.62
N ALA A 740 8.21 7.85 -6.54
CA ALA A 740 8.52 7.33 -7.87
C ALA A 740 9.74 8.01 -8.49
N VAL A 741 10.49 7.23 -9.27
CA VAL A 741 11.49 7.71 -10.22
C VAL A 741 11.31 6.92 -11.52
N LYS A 742 10.61 7.51 -12.49
CA LYS A 742 10.19 6.84 -13.73
C LYS A 742 10.63 7.60 -14.97
N ARG A 743 10.50 6.97 -16.14
CA ARG A 743 10.59 7.67 -17.42
C ARG A 743 9.33 8.49 -17.67
N SER A 744 9.47 9.67 -18.27
CA SER A 744 8.32 10.50 -18.68
C SER A 744 7.50 9.82 -19.76
N ASN A 745 6.22 10.17 -19.87
CA ASN A 745 5.29 9.58 -20.83
C ASN A 745 5.72 9.79 -22.29
N ASP A 746 6.40 10.90 -22.59
CA ASP A 746 6.97 11.19 -23.92
C ASP A 746 8.37 10.57 -24.15
N GLY A 747 8.91 9.86 -23.15
CA GLY A 747 10.22 9.20 -23.23
C GLY A 747 11.43 10.14 -23.25
N ARG A 748 11.28 11.41 -22.86
CA ARG A 748 12.33 12.44 -23.00
C ARG A 748 12.97 12.91 -21.69
N ALA A 749 12.37 12.61 -20.54
CA ALA A 749 12.80 13.10 -19.23
C ALA A 749 12.64 12.02 -18.14
N LEU A 750 13.17 12.30 -16.96
CA LEU A 750 12.81 11.59 -15.74
C LEU A 750 11.65 12.31 -15.05
N ILE A 751 10.77 11.54 -14.41
CA ILE A 751 9.76 12.02 -13.48
C ILE A 751 10.15 11.55 -12.09
N VAL A 752 10.28 12.49 -11.18
CA VAL A 752 10.63 12.24 -9.77
C VAL A 752 9.48 12.74 -8.91
N ARG A 753 8.90 11.85 -8.11
CA ARG A 753 7.84 12.17 -7.16
C ARG A 753 8.33 11.90 -5.75
N PHE A 754 8.12 12.86 -4.85
CA PHE A 754 8.44 12.72 -3.44
C PHE A 754 7.40 13.40 -2.56
N GLN A 755 7.41 13.04 -1.28
CA GLN A 755 6.42 13.46 -0.30
C GLN A 755 7.10 13.81 1.03
N GLU A 756 6.66 14.89 1.69
CA GLU A 756 6.98 15.17 3.09
C GLU A 756 6.20 14.20 4.00
N THR A 757 6.85 13.55 4.98
CA THR A 757 6.19 12.47 5.74
C THR A 757 6.06 12.74 7.24
N ALA A 758 6.69 13.79 7.76
CA ALA A 758 6.67 14.11 9.18
C ALA A 758 5.63 15.17 9.55
N GLY A 759 4.78 15.61 8.63
CA GLY A 759 3.65 16.52 8.92
C GLY A 759 4.10 17.91 9.34
N ARG A 760 5.24 18.38 8.83
CA ARG A 760 5.77 19.71 9.11
C ARG A 760 6.49 20.31 7.92
N ARG A 761 6.52 21.64 7.88
CA ARG A 761 7.17 22.36 6.77
C ARG A 761 8.65 22.00 6.68
N THR A 762 9.10 21.55 5.51
CA THR A 762 10.43 20.94 5.34
C THR A 762 11.16 21.54 4.14
N LYS A 763 12.42 21.95 4.33
CA LYS A 763 13.28 22.40 3.22
C LYS A 763 13.90 21.19 2.54
N VAL A 764 13.41 20.85 1.35
CA VAL A 764 13.92 19.73 0.56
C VAL A 764 15.12 20.14 -0.28
N ARG A 765 16.12 19.27 -0.34
CA ARG A 765 17.23 19.34 -1.31
C ARG A 765 17.22 18.07 -2.14
N PHE A 766 17.12 18.25 -3.45
CA PHE A 766 17.14 17.16 -4.43
C PHE A 766 18.32 17.36 -5.38
N GLY A 767 19.04 16.27 -5.64
CA GLY A 767 20.13 16.21 -6.62
C GLY A 767 20.03 14.96 -7.48
N VAL A 768 20.38 15.05 -8.76
CA VAL A 768 20.47 13.88 -9.65
C VAL A 768 21.62 14.03 -10.65
N ALA A 769 22.10 12.90 -11.16
CA ALA A 769 23.22 12.78 -12.09
C ALA A 769 24.52 13.38 -11.53
N ALA A 770 24.93 12.91 -10.33
CA ALA A 770 26.08 13.42 -9.59
C ALA A 770 25.99 14.95 -9.30
N GLY A 771 24.78 15.43 -9.04
CA GLY A 771 24.54 16.82 -8.66
C GLY A 771 24.61 17.85 -9.80
N LYS A 772 24.59 17.40 -11.07
CA LYS A 772 24.47 18.29 -12.24
C LYS A 772 23.13 19.02 -12.29
N SER A 773 22.08 18.37 -11.79
CA SER A 773 20.77 18.97 -11.60
C SER A 773 20.50 19.06 -10.10
N ARG A 774 20.18 20.27 -9.62
CA ARG A 774 19.87 20.54 -8.21
C ARG A 774 18.57 21.31 -8.10
N PHE A 775 17.76 20.96 -7.11
CA PHE A 775 16.51 21.61 -6.80
C PHE A 775 16.41 21.81 -5.28
N GLN A 776 15.91 22.96 -4.88
CA GLN A 776 15.59 23.27 -3.49
C GLN A 776 14.23 23.91 -3.44
N ALA A 777 13.40 23.45 -2.50
CA ALA A 777 12.10 24.04 -2.23
C ALA A 777 11.74 23.86 -0.76
N SER A 778 10.71 24.57 -0.32
CA SER A 778 10.02 24.24 0.93
C SER A 778 8.80 23.40 0.56
N LEU A 779 8.61 22.28 1.24
CA LEU A 779 7.40 21.47 1.20
C LEU A 779 6.53 21.82 2.40
N ASP A 780 5.24 21.96 2.17
CA ASP A 780 4.25 22.04 3.24
C ASP A 780 4.00 20.65 3.86
N PRO A 781 3.39 20.57 5.06
CA PRO A 781 3.10 19.29 5.72
C PRO A 781 2.41 18.30 4.78
N TYR A 782 2.95 17.08 4.69
CA TYR A 782 2.44 16.01 3.84
C TYR A 782 2.37 16.30 2.33
N GLU A 783 3.00 17.38 1.85
CA GLU A 783 2.93 17.79 0.45
C GLU A 783 3.56 16.73 -0.48
N ILE A 784 2.85 16.37 -1.56
CA ILE A 784 3.37 15.53 -2.65
C ILE A 784 3.82 16.42 -3.81
N LYS A 785 5.10 16.38 -4.18
CA LYS A 785 5.65 17.14 -5.31
C LYS A 785 6.12 16.24 -6.45
N THR A 786 5.96 16.72 -7.69
CA THR A 786 6.38 16.00 -8.90
C THR A 786 7.28 16.89 -9.74
N LEU A 787 8.49 16.41 -10.02
CA LEU A 787 9.48 17.11 -10.83
C LEU A 787 9.72 16.35 -12.14
N ARG A 788 9.90 17.11 -13.21
CA ARG A 788 10.42 16.65 -14.49
C ARG A 788 11.88 17.07 -14.61
N VAL A 789 12.76 16.11 -14.86
CA VAL A 789 14.20 16.35 -15.06
C VAL A 789 14.56 16.05 -16.51
N GLY A 790 14.84 17.11 -17.27
CA GLY A 790 15.25 17.00 -18.67
C GLY A 790 16.66 16.45 -18.85
N LYS A 791 16.96 15.95 -20.05
CA LYS A 791 18.33 15.55 -20.43
C LYS A 791 19.31 16.73 -20.47
N ASP A 792 18.79 17.95 -20.61
CA ASP A 792 19.51 19.22 -20.51
C ASP A 792 19.76 19.67 -19.05
N HIS A 793 19.46 18.80 -18.09
CA HIS A 793 19.61 19.02 -16.65
C HIS A 793 18.66 20.06 -16.05
N ARG A 794 17.69 20.58 -16.81
CA ARG A 794 16.65 21.46 -16.28
C ARG A 794 15.65 20.67 -15.45
N ILE A 795 15.27 21.26 -14.31
CA ILE A 795 14.25 20.73 -13.40
C ILE A 795 13.04 21.65 -13.47
N GLN A 796 11.86 21.08 -13.64
CA GLN A 796 10.59 21.81 -13.65
C GLN A 796 9.55 21.06 -12.82
N GLU A 797 8.76 21.78 -12.03
CA GLU A 797 7.58 21.19 -11.38
C GLU A 797 6.49 20.93 -12.42
N VAL A 798 5.91 19.73 -12.35
CA VAL A 798 4.88 19.28 -13.30
C VAL A 798 3.67 18.66 -12.59
N THR A 799 2.53 18.64 -13.27
CA THR A 799 1.32 17.98 -12.80
C THR A 799 1.55 16.49 -12.57
N MET A 800 0.89 15.93 -11.57
CA MET A 800 1.09 14.55 -11.12
C MET A 800 0.82 13.48 -12.19
N ILE A 801 -0.15 13.71 -13.07
CA ILE A 801 -0.61 12.72 -14.08
C ILE A 801 -0.16 13.09 -15.49
N ASP A 802 -0.54 14.29 -15.97
CA ASP A 802 -0.32 14.68 -17.37
C ASP A 802 1.10 15.21 -17.62
N GLU A 803 1.95 15.29 -16.59
CA GLU A 803 3.34 15.80 -16.66
C GLU A 803 3.48 17.20 -17.30
N ARG A 804 2.42 18.04 -17.26
CA ARG A 804 2.42 19.41 -17.76
C ARG A 804 3.08 20.37 -16.76
N PRO A 805 3.75 21.45 -17.20
CA PRO A 805 4.23 22.51 -16.31
C PRO A 805 3.14 23.02 -15.36
N VAL A 806 3.50 23.21 -14.07
CA VAL A 806 2.64 23.83 -13.04
C VAL A 806 2.79 25.35 -13.04
#